data_AF-A0AAV2MTP3-F1
#
_entry.id   AF-A0AAV2MTP3-F1
#
_cell.length_a   1.000
_cell.length_b   1.000
_cell.length_c   1.000
_cell.angle_alpha   90.00
_cell.angle_beta   90.00
_cell.angle_gamma   90.00
#
_symmetry.space_group_name_H-M   'P 1'
#
loop_
_entity.id
_entity.type
_entity.pdbx_description
1 polymer ?
#
loop_
_entity_poly.entity_id
_entity_poly.type
_entity_poly.pdbx_seq_one_letter_code
_entity_poly.pdbx_strand_id
1 'polypeptide(L)'
;MLTKAMLTKAMLTKAMLTKAMLTKAMLTKAMLTKAMLTKAMLTKAMLTKAMLTKAMLTKAMLTKAMLTKAMLTKAMLTKAMLTKAMLTKAMLTKAMLTKAMLTKAMLTKAMLTKAMLTKAMLTKAMLTKAMLTKAMLTKAMLTKSMLTKAMLTKSMLTKAMLTKSMLTKAMLTKSMLTKAMLTKAMLTKAMLTKAMLTKAMLTKAMLTKAMLTKAMLTKAMLTKAMLTKSMLTKAMLTKAMLTKAMLTKAMLTKAMLTKSMLTKAMLTKSMLTKAMLTKAMLTKAMLTKAMLTKAMLTKAMLTKAMLTKAMLTKAMLTKAMLTKAMLTKAMLTKAMLTKAMLTKAMLTKAMLTKAMLTKAMLTKAMLTKAMLTKAMLTKAMLTKAMLTKAMLTKAMLTKAMLTKAMLTKAMLTKAMLTKAMLTKAMLTKAMLTKAMLTKAMLTKAMLTKAMLTKAMLTKAMLTKAMLTKAMLTKSMLTKAMLTKAMLTKSMLTKSMLTKSMLTKAMLTKAMLTKAMLTKAMLTKSMLTKAMLTKSMLTKAMLTKSMLTKAMLTKSMLTKAMLTKAMLTKAMLTKAMLTKAMLTKAMLTKAMLTKAMLTKAMLTKAMLTKAMLTKAMLTKAMLTKAMLTKAMLTKAMLTKAMLTKAMLTKAMLTKAMLTKAMLTKAMLT
;
A
#
# COMPACT_ATOMS: atom_id res chain seq x y z
N MET A 1 -71.00 -20.73 35.36
CA MET A 1 -70.18 -19.54 35.03
C MET A 1 -69.53 -19.02 36.31
N LEU A 2 -68.29 -18.51 36.30
CA LEU A 2 -67.59 -17.97 37.49
C LEU A 2 -67.05 -16.55 37.22
N THR A 3 -67.89 -15.70 36.66
CA THR A 3 -67.55 -14.30 36.37
C THR A 3 -67.37 -13.53 37.68
N LYS A 4 -66.29 -12.75 37.81
CA LYS A 4 -65.90 -12.02 39.05
C LYS A 4 -65.71 -12.89 40.30
N ALA A 5 -65.62 -14.22 40.19
CA ALA A 5 -65.43 -15.10 41.34
C ALA A 5 -64.14 -14.77 42.12
N MET A 6 -64.21 -14.76 43.45
CA MET A 6 -63.06 -14.63 44.34
C MET A 6 -62.71 -16.00 44.93
N LEU A 7 -61.64 -16.61 44.43
CA LEU A 7 -61.19 -17.95 44.84
C LEU A 7 -59.79 -17.86 45.45
N THR A 8 -59.77 -17.55 46.75
CA THR A 8 -58.53 -17.49 47.54
C THR A 8 -58.17 -18.88 48.06
N LYS A 9 -56.94 -19.34 47.83
CA LYS A 9 -56.42 -20.67 48.23
C LYS A 9 -57.25 -21.89 47.72
N ALA A 10 -58.17 -21.69 46.77
CA ALA A 10 -59.02 -22.75 46.24
C ALA A 10 -58.20 -23.93 45.68
N MET A 11 -58.61 -25.16 46.00
CA MET A 11 -57.99 -26.40 45.52
C MET A 11 -58.74 -26.93 44.28
N LEU A 12 -58.21 -26.65 43.09
CA LEU A 12 -58.77 -27.04 41.79
C LEU A 12 -57.77 -27.93 41.02
N THR A 13 -57.08 -28.80 41.74
CA THR A 13 -56.10 -29.73 41.16
C THR A 13 -56.81 -30.72 40.25
N LYS A 14 -56.27 -30.94 39.02
CA LYS A 14 -56.87 -31.76 37.96
C LYS A 14 -58.29 -31.34 37.52
N ALA A 15 -58.79 -30.19 37.97
CA ALA A 15 -60.16 -29.74 37.65
C ALA A 15 -60.39 -29.63 36.13
N MET A 16 -61.57 -30.08 35.69
CA MET A 16 -62.03 -29.96 34.31
C MET A 16 -62.77 -28.63 34.09
N LEU A 17 -62.05 -27.60 33.68
CA LEU A 17 -62.55 -26.23 33.47
C LEU A 17 -62.55 -25.86 31.98
N THR A 18 -62.85 -26.83 31.12
CA THR A 18 -62.92 -26.63 29.66
C THR A 18 -64.02 -25.63 29.31
N LYS A 19 -63.71 -24.64 28.48
CA LYS A 19 -64.61 -23.51 28.13
C LYS A 19 -65.10 -22.68 29.33
N ALA A 20 -64.53 -22.86 30.52
CA ALA A 20 -64.97 -22.13 31.71
C ALA A 20 -64.88 -20.60 31.54
N MET A 21 -65.90 -19.89 32.01
CA MET A 21 -65.93 -18.43 32.04
C MET A 21 -65.46 -17.92 33.41
N LEU A 22 -64.21 -17.45 33.47
CA LEU A 22 -63.51 -16.89 34.64
C LEU A 22 -63.15 -15.41 34.40
N THR A 23 -63.99 -14.69 33.67
CA THR A 23 -63.77 -13.28 33.34
C THR A 23 -63.73 -12.45 34.61
N LYS A 24 -62.70 -11.60 34.78
CA LYS A 24 -62.45 -10.79 35.99
C LYS A 24 -62.31 -11.60 37.30
N ALA A 25 -62.17 -12.93 37.26
CA ALA A 25 -62.02 -13.74 38.46
C ALA A 25 -60.71 -13.41 39.20
N MET A 26 -60.73 -13.50 40.54
CA MET A 26 -59.57 -13.33 41.41
C MET A 26 -59.14 -14.70 41.97
N LEU A 27 -58.06 -15.24 41.45
CA LEU A 27 -57.49 -16.55 41.78
C LEU A 27 -56.22 -16.35 42.62
N THR A 28 -56.37 -15.92 43.87
CA THR A 28 -55.21 -15.65 44.76
C THR A 28 -54.75 -16.93 45.43
N LYS A 29 -53.49 -17.34 45.19
CA LYS A 29 -52.91 -18.61 45.71
C LYS A 29 -53.70 -19.87 45.34
N ALA A 30 -54.60 -19.81 44.35
CA ALA A 30 -55.39 -20.98 43.91
C ALA A 30 -54.48 -22.08 43.31
N MET A 31 -54.80 -23.35 43.61
CA MET A 31 -54.11 -24.53 43.12
C MET A 31 -54.84 -25.14 41.92
N LEU A 32 -54.34 -24.87 40.71
CA LEU A 32 -54.84 -25.36 39.43
C LEU A 32 -53.85 -26.33 38.77
N THR A 33 -53.11 -27.09 39.60
CA THR A 33 -52.11 -28.04 39.11
C THR A 33 -52.77 -29.10 38.24
N LYS A 34 -52.24 -29.34 37.03
CA LYS A 34 -52.82 -30.25 36.01
C LYS A 34 -54.27 -29.93 35.59
N ALA A 35 -54.82 -28.76 35.93
CA ALA A 35 -56.19 -28.40 35.54
C ALA A 35 -56.34 -28.27 34.00
N MET A 36 -57.51 -28.64 33.49
CA MET A 36 -57.87 -28.51 32.07
C MET A 36 -58.66 -27.22 31.84
N LEU A 37 -57.98 -26.18 31.35
CA LEU A 37 -58.53 -24.86 31.02
C LEU A 37 -58.61 -24.63 29.50
N THR A 38 -58.83 -25.70 28.74
CA THR A 38 -58.88 -25.64 27.28
C THR A 38 -60.03 -24.72 26.84
N LYS A 39 -59.74 -23.73 25.99
CA LYS A 39 -60.68 -22.68 25.54
C LYS A 39 -61.31 -21.84 26.68
N ALA A 40 -60.78 -21.90 27.91
CA ALA A 40 -61.31 -21.11 29.02
C ALA A 40 -61.13 -19.60 28.80
N MET A 41 -62.08 -18.79 29.31
CA MET A 41 -62.07 -17.33 29.27
C MET A 41 -61.63 -16.74 30.61
N LEU A 42 -60.37 -16.31 30.69
CA LEU A 42 -59.76 -15.61 31.84
C LEU A 42 -59.50 -14.13 31.52
N THR A 43 -60.36 -13.49 30.72
CA THR A 43 -60.21 -12.09 30.34
C THR A 43 -60.23 -11.20 31.58
N LYS A 44 -59.22 -10.34 31.73
CA LYS A 44 -59.01 -9.47 32.92
C LYS A 44 -58.92 -10.23 34.26
N ALA A 45 -58.73 -11.54 34.27
CA ALA A 45 -58.59 -12.30 35.51
C ALA A 45 -57.29 -11.94 36.26
N MET A 46 -57.31 -12.03 37.59
CA MET A 46 -56.17 -11.81 38.48
C MET A 46 -55.69 -13.13 39.07
N LEU A 47 -54.51 -13.59 38.66
CA LEU A 47 -53.89 -14.84 39.09
C LEU A 47 -52.66 -14.52 39.95
N THR A 48 -52.88 -14.03 41.17
CA THR A 48 -51.80 -13.66 42.08
C THR A 48 -51.29 -14.89 42.82
N LYS A 49 -50.02 -15.27 42.61
CA LYS A 49 -49.39 -16.47 43.19
C LYS A 49 -50.14 -17.80 42.89
N ALA A 50 -51.02 -17.83 41.88
CA ALA A 50 -51.74 -19.05 41.48
C ALA A 50 -50.78 -20.13 40.96
N MET A 51 -51.08 -21.39 41.25
CA MET A 51 -50.32 -22.57 40.82
C MET A 51 -50.99 -23.28 39.65
N LEU A 52 -50.52 -23.05 38.43
CA LEU A 52 -50.97 -23.69 37.19
C LEU A 52 -49.91 -24.67 36.64
N THR A 53 -49.19 -25.36 37.52
CA THR A 53 -48.15 -26.31 37.13
C THR A 53 -48.77 -27.42 36.29
N LYS A 54 -48.21 -27.69 35.09
CA LYS A 54 -48.72 -28.66 34.11
C LYS A 54 -50.18 -28.42 33.65
N ALA A 55 -50.77 -27.25 33.89
CA ALA A 55 -52.13 -26.95 33.46
C ALA A 55 -52.25 -26.87 31.92
N MET A 56 -53.41 -27.26 31.38
CA MET A 56 -53.73 -27.19 29.96
C MET A 56 -54.56 -25.95 29.64
N LEU A 57 -53.93 -24.88 29.15
CA LEU A 57 -54.54 -23.63 28.70
C LEU A 57 -54.59 -23.54 27.16
N THR A 58 -54.76 -24.67 26.47
CA THR A 58 -54.80 -24.70 25.00
C THR A 58 -55.96 -23.83 24.49
N LYS A 59 -55.67 -22.88 23.60
CA LYS A 59 -56.64 -21.89 23.07
C LYS A 59 -57.34 -21.03 24.16
N ALA A 60 -56.84 -20.97 25.39
CA ALA A 60 -57.43 -20.14 26.44
C ALA A 60 -57.28 -18.64 26.15
N MET A 61 -58.25 -17.84 26.59
CA MET A 61 -58.27 -16.38 26.47
C MET A 61 -57.86 -15.72 27.79
N LEU A 62 -56.63 -15.22 27.87
CA LEU A 62 -56.07 -14.47 29.00
C LEU A 62 -55.87 -12.99 28.64
N THR A 63 -56.74 -12.43 27.81
CA THR A 63 -56.64 -11.03 27.36
C THR A 63 -56.70 -10.09 28.57
N LYS A 64 -55.71 -9.20 28.70
CA LYS A 64 -55.54 -8.27 29.85
C LYS A 64 -55.47 -8.97 31.23
N ALA A 65 -55.22 -10.27 31.31
CA ALA A 65 -55.08 -10.97 32.59
C ALA A 65 -53.81 -10.52 33.35
N MET A 66 -53.86 -10.56 34.68
CA MET A 66 -52.75 -10.22 35.58
C MET A 66 -52.23 -11.47 36.28
N LEU A 67 -51.06 -11.95 35.86
CA LEU A 67 -50.39 -13.15 36.38
C LEU A 67 -49.20 -12.75 37.26
N THR A 68 -49.47 -12.13 38.40
CA THR A 68 -48.42 -11.68 39.33
C THR A 68 -47.88 -12.85 40.14
N LYS A 69 -46.60 -13.20 39.95
CA LYS A 69 -45.94 -14.34 40.60
C LYS A 69 -46.64 -15.70 40.37
N ALA A 70 -47.48 -15.82 39.33
CA ALA A 70 -48.15 -17.08 38.99
C ALA A 70 -47.14 -18.15 38.55
N MET A 71 -47.40 -19.41 38.90
CA MET A 71 -46.57 -20.56 38.54
C MET A 71 -47.19 -21.35 37.40
N LEU A 72 -46.65 -21.24 36.19
CA LEU A 72 -47.07 -21.94 34.98
C LEU A 72 -45.99 -22.94 34.53
N THR A 73 -45.28 -23.55 35.47
CA THR A 73 -44.21 -24.50 35.17
C THR A 73 -44.77 -25.68 34.37
N LYS A 74 -44.16 -25.98 33.21
CA LYS A 74 -44.60 -27.01 32.26
C LYS A 74 -46.06 -26.85 31.77
N ALA A 75 -46.69 -25.68 31.91
CA ALA A 75 -48.05 -25.46 31.43
C ALA A 75 -48.13 -25.46 29.90
N MET A 76 -49.26 -25.90 29.35
CA MET A 76 -49.56 -25.92 27.92
C MET A 76 -50.42 -24.71 27.53
N LEU A 77 -49.82 -23.69 26.94
CA LEU A 77 -50.47 -22.49 26.41
C LEU A 77 -50.52 -22.47 24.87
N THR A 78 -50.64 -23.64 24.24
CA THR A 78 -50.67 -23.74 22.78
C THR A 78 -51.85 -22.94 22.21
N LYS A 79 -51.56 -22.02 21.28
CA LYS A 79 -52.54 -21.08 20.70
C LYS A 79 -53.30 -20.21 21.73
N ALA A 80 -52.82 -20.07 22.96
CA ALA A 80 -53.45 -19.21 23.97
C ALA A 80 -53.34 -17.73 23.59
N MET A 81 -54.34 -16.92 23.98
CA MET A 81 -54.37 -15.48 23.75
C MET A 81 -54.02 -14.72 25.04
N LEU A 82 -52.82 -14.17 25.12
CA LEU A 82 -52.33 -13.33 26.22
C LEU A 82 -52.18 -11.87 25.80
N THR A 83 -53.06 -11.40 24.91
CA THR A 83 -53.00 -10.02 24.40
C THR A 83 -53.13 -9.01 25.55
N LYS A 84 -52.17 -8.08 25.66
CA LYS A 84 -52.07 -7.09 26.75
C LYS A 84 -52.01 -7.70 28.17
N ALA A 85 -51.71 -8.99 28.32
CA ALA A 85 -51.59 -9.61 29.64
C ALA A 85 -50.35 -9.09 30.39
N MET A 86 -50.43 -9.07 31.72
CA MET A 86 -49.34 -8.67 32.62
C MET A 86 -48.78 -9.90 33.35
N LEU A 87 -47.55 -10.28 33.07
CA LEU A 87 -46.87 -11.44 33.64
C LEU A 87 -45.72 -11.00 34.55
N THR A 88 -46.04 -10.23 35.58
CA THR A 88 -45.04 -9.70 36.51
C THR A 88 -44.48 -10.80 37.40
N LYS A 89 -43.18 -11.11 37.26
CA LYS A 89 -42.50 -12.20 37.99
C LYS A 89 -43.15 -13.58 37.82
N ALA A 90 -43.94 -13.80 36.77
CA ALA A 90 -44.56 -15.09 36.49
C ALA A 90 -43.51 -16.16 36.13
N MET A 91 -43.72 -17.41 36.54
CA MET A 91 -42.82 -18.53 36.29
C MET A 91 -43.38 -19.45 35.21
N LEU A 92 -42.84 -19.35 33.99
CA LEU A 92 -43.20 -20.16 32.82
C LEU A 92 -42.09 -21.14 32.46
N THR A 93 -41.38 -21.68 33.46
CA THR A 93 -40.27 -22.61 33.24
C THR A 93 -40.76 -23.85 32.48
N LYS A 94 -40.12 -24.18 31.37
CA LYS A 94 -40.51 -25.29 30.46
C LYS A 94 -41.95 -25.20 29.93
N ALA A 95 -42.62 -24.05 29.98
CA ALA A 95 -43.97 -23.89 29.45
C ALA A 95 -43.99 -23.98 27.92
N MET A 96 -45.10 -24.47 27.37
CA MET A 96 -45.34 -24.57 25.93
C MET A 96 -46.24 -23.42 25.45
N LEU A 97 -45.68 -22.42 24.79
CA LEU A 97 -46.37 -21.28 24.21
C LEU A 97 -46.40 -21.36 22.66
N THR A 98 -46.49 -22.56 22.11
CA THR A 98 -46.51 -22.76 20.65
C THR A 98 -47.68 -22.02 20.02
N LYS A 99 -47.41 -21.14 19.05
CA LYS A 99 -48.40 -20.27 18.39
C LYS A 99 -49.22 -19.37 19.36
N ALA A 100 -48.76 -19.15 20.60
CA ALA A 100 -49.44 -18.26 21.54
C ALA A 100 -49.37 -16.78 21.09
N MET A 101 -50.41 -16.00 21.40
CA MET A 101 -50.50 -14.58 21.07
C MET A 101 -50.23 -13.73 22.30
N LEU A 102 -49.02 -13.17 22.41
CA LEU A 102 -48.58 -12.26 23.47
C LEU A 102 -48.47 -10.81 22.96
N THR A 103 -49.34 -10.41 22.03
CA THR A 103 -49.33 -9.06 21.45
C THR A 103 -49.51 -8.01 22.55
N LYS A 104 -48.60 -7.04 22.62
CA LYS A 104 -48.55 -5.98 23.67
C LYS A 104 -48.51 -6.52 25.12
N ALA A 105 -48.15 -7.78 25.34
CA ALA A 105 -48.03 -8.33 26.70
C ALA A 105 -46.83 -7.72 27.45
N MET A 106 -46.94 -7.62 28.77
CA MET A 106 -45.90 -7.10 29.67
C MET A 106 -45.31 -8.24 30.51
N LEU A 107 -44.07 -8.61 30.25
CA LEU A 107 -43.36 -9.72 30.89
C LEU A 107 -42.24 -9.20 31.81
N THR A 108 -42.61 -8.34 32.75
CA THR A 108 -41.64 -7.72 33.67
C THR A 108 -41.07 -8.76 34.64
N LYS A 109 -39.77 -9.02 34.57
CA LYS A 109 -39.06 -10.05 35.38
C LYS A 109 -39.67 -11.46 35.26
N ALA A 110 -40.40 -11.76 34.19
CA ALA A 110 -40.97 -13.09 33.96
C ALA A 110 -39.86 -14.13 33.70
N MET A 111 -40.06 -15.37 34.16
CA MET A 111 -39.10 -16.47 34.00
C MET A 111 -39.61 -17.47 32.97
N LEU A 112 -39.04 -17.43 31.76
CA LEU A 112 -39.34 -18.33 30.64
C LEU A 112 -38.19 -19.30 30.38
N THR A 113 -37.50 -19.74 31.43
CA THR A 113 -36.35 -20.65 31.31
C THR A 113 -36.78 -21.95 30.62
N LYS A 114 -36.08 -22.32 29.54
CA LYS A 114 -36.41 -23.50 28.70
C LYS A 114 -37.84 -23.50 28.12
N ALA A 115 -38.54 -22.37 28.08
CA ALA A 115 -39.88 -22.29 27.50
C ALA A 115 -39.86 -22.48 25.96
N MET A 116 -40.93 -23.04 25.41
CA MET A 116 -41.10 -23.25 23.97
C MET A 116 -42.05 -22.19 23.39
N LEU A 117 -41.52 -21.22 22.67
CA LEU A 117 -42.24 -20.13 22.01
C LEU A 117 -42.26 -20.29 20.48
N THR A 118 -42.32 -21.53 20.00
CA THR A 118 -42.32 -21.82 18.56
C THR A 118 -43.50 -21.13 17.87
N LYS A 119 -43.23 -20.29 16.86
CA LYS A 119 -44.22 -19.47 16.14
C LYS A 119 -45.07 -18.55 17.05
N ALA A 120 -44.64 -18.25 18.28
CA ALA A 120 -45.37 -17.33 19.16
C ALA A 120 -45.34 -15.89 18.62
N MET A 121 -46.40 -15.12 18.88
CA MET A 121 -46.52 -13.72 18.48
C MET A 121 -46.33 -12.79 19.68
N LEU A 122 -45.15 -12.17 19.78
CA LEU A 122 -44.78 -11.17 20.78
C LEU A 122 -44.70 -9.75 20.19
N THR A 123 -45.56 -9.45 19.20
CA THR A 123 -45.59 -8.15 18.55
C THR A 123 -45.85 -7.04 19.58
N LYS A 124 -44.99 -6.02 19.62
CA LYS A 124 -45.03 -4.92 20.60
C LYS A 124 -45.00 -5.37 22.08
N ALA A 125 -44.58 -6.60 22.39
CA ALA A 125 -44.46 -7.06 23.77
C ALA A 125 -43.31 -6.36 24.50
N MET A 126 -43.44 -6.19 25.82
CA MET A 126 -42.43 -5.59 26.70
C MET A 126 -41.83 -6.65 27.62
N LEU A 127 -40.56 -6.99 27.42
CA LEU A 127 -39.82 -8.03 28.13
C LEU A 127 -38.75 -7.42 29.05
N THR A 128 -39.16 -6.50 29.92
CA THR A 128 -38.24 -5.80 30.84
C THR A 128 -37.66 -6.76 31.86
N LYS A 129 -36.34 -6.97 31.84
CA LYS A 129 -35.61 -7.92 32.72
C LYS A 129 -36.16 -9.36 32.67
N ALA A 130 -36.86 -9.75 31.59
CA ALA A 130 -37.36 -11.12 31.45
C ALA A 130 -36.21 -12.13 31.26
N MET A 131 -36.38 -13.33 31.80
CA MET A 131 -35.39 -14.41 31.72
C MET A 131 -35.83 -15.49 30.73
N LEU A 132 -35.23 -15.52 29.56
CA LEU A 132 -35.47 -16.49 28.47
C LEU A 132 -34.28 -17.45 28.31
N THR A 133 -33.59 -17.78 29.40
CA THR A 133 -32.42 -18.66 29.38
C THR A 133 -32.79 -20.01 28.77
N LYS A 134 -32.05 -20.45 27.74
CA LYS A 134 -32.32 -21.69 26.98
C LYS A 134 -33.73 -21.78 26.36
N ALA A 135 -34.47 -20.67 26.22
CA ALA A 135 -35.80 -20.68 25.59
C ALA A 135 -35.70 -20.94 24.07
N MET A 136 -36.74 -21.54 23.50
CA MET A 136 -36.85 -21.84 22.07
C MET A 136 -37.86 -20.89 21.40
N LEU A 137 -37.38 -19.91 20.66
CA LEU A 137 -38.14 -18.90 19.91
C LEU A 137 -38.12 -19.17 18.39
N THR A 138 -38.16 -20.45 17.99
CA THR A 138 -38.12 -20.83 16.57
C THR A 138 -39.30 -20.21 15.81
N LYS A 139 -39.01 -19.42 14.77
CA LYS A 139 -40.00 -18.67 13.98
C LYS A 139 -40.90 -17.72 14.81
N ALA A 140 -40.50 -17.33 16.03
CA ALA A 140 -41.28 -16.39 16.84
C ALA A 140 -41.27 -14.98 16.22
N MET A 141 -42.37 -14.25 16.38
CA MET A 141 -42.54 -12.87 15.93
C MET A 141 -42.38 -11.89 17.08
N LEU A 142 -41.27 -11.17 17.13
CA LEU A 142 -40.92 -10.15 18.10
C LEU A 142 -40.95 -8.74 17.48
N THR A 143 -41.74 -8.53 16.44
CA THR A 143 -41.82 -7.25 15.70
C THR A 143 -42.17 -6.10 16.64
N LYS A 144 -41.38 -5.02 16.61
CA LYS A 144 -41.53 -3.83 17.49
C LYS A 144 -41.55 -4.14 19.00
N SER A 145 -41.07 -5.30 19.44
CA SER A 145 -40.98 -5.64 20.86
C SER A 145 -39.84 -4.89 21.57
N MET A 146 -39.94 -4.76 22.89
CA MET A 146 -38.94 -4.11 23.74
C MET A 146 -38.34 -5.13 24.71
N LEU A 147 -37.05 -5.43 24.58
CA LEU A 147 -36.30 -6.40 25.37
C LEU A 147 -35.26 -5.70 26.25
N THR A 148 -35.71 -4.75 27.06
CA THR A 148 -34.83 -3.96 27.93
C THR A 148 -34.24 -4.83 29.02
N LYS A 149 -32.91 -4.99 29.04
CA LYS A 149 -32.17 -5.85 29.99
C LYS A 149 -32.67 -7.30 30.02
N ALA A 150 -33.31 -7.79 28.96
CA ALA A 150 -33.76 -9.18 28.88
C ALA A 150 -32.58 -10.15 28.79
N MET A 151 -32.71 -11.34 29.38
CA MET A 151 -31.69 -12.38 29.40
C MET A 151 -32.07 -13.52 28.46
N LEU A 152 -31.41 -13.60 27.31
CA LEU A 152 -31.57 -14.63 26.27
C LEU A 152 -30.35 -15.56 26.22
N THR A 153 -29.73 -15.83 27.37
CA THR A 153 -28.53 -16.66 27.44
C THR A 153 -28.83 -18.07 26.92
N LYS A 154 -28.02 -18.55 25.96
CA LYS A 154 -28.19 -19.87 25.32
C LYS A 154 -29.56 -20.12 24.66
N SER A 155 -30.36 -19.08 24.39
CA SER A 155 -31.67 -19.25 23.73
C SER A 155 -31.53 -19.54 22.23
N MET A 156 -32.54 -20.17 21.64
CA MET A 156 -32.63 -20.44 20.20
C MET A 156 -33.65 -19.52 19.53
N LEU A 157 -33.21 -18.63 18.67
CA LEU A 157 -34.00 -17.70 17.86
C LEU A 157 -33.96 -18.05 16.37
N THR A 158 -33.95 -19.35 16.05
CA THR A 158 -33.86 -19.82 14.66
C THR A 158 -35.03 -19.28 13.84
N LYS A 159 -34.74 -18.54 12.76
CA LYS A 159 -35.73 -17.87 11.90
C LYS A 159 -36.68 -16.90 12.65
N ALA A 160 -36.32 -16.42 13.85
CA ALA A 160 -37.14 -15.46 14.58
C ALA A 160 -37.17 -14.09 13.87
N MET A 161 -38.29 -13.40 13.96
CA MET A 161 -38.50 -12.05 13.40
C MET A 161 -38.41 -10.99 14.49
N LEU A 162 -37.31 -10.24 14.50
CA LEU A 162 -37.02 -9.12 15.40
C LEU A 162 -37.09 -7.78 14.67
N THR A 163 -37.96 -7.66 13.66
CA THR A 163 -38.07 -6.43 12.86
C THR A 163 -38.46 -5.24 13.73
N LYS A 164 -37.67 -4.15 13.66
CA LYS A 164 -37.86 -2.92 14.46
C LYS A 164 -37.91 -3.14 15.98
N SER A 165 -37.41 -4.26 16.51
CA SER A 165 -37.38 -4.49 17.96
C SER A 165 -36.26 -3.71 18.64
N MET A 166 -36.40 -3.45 19.95
CA MET A 166 -35.43 -2.75 20.78
C MET A 166 -34.83 -3.70 21.81
N LEU A 167 -33.53 -3.99 21.70
CA LEU A 167 -32.76 -4.88 22.56
C LEU A 167 -31.78 -4.09 23.44
N THR A 168 -32.26 -3.04 24.10
CA THR A 168 -31.43 -2.16 24.93
C THR A 168 -30.84 -2.93 26.11
N LYS A 169 -29.50 -3.03 26.17
CA LYS A 169 -28.76 -3.80 27.20
C LYS A 169 -29.20 -5.27 27.31
N ALA A 170 -29.79 -5.86 26.26
CA ALA A 170 -30.19 -7.26 26.27
C ALA A 170 -28.95 -8.18 26.28
N MET A 171 -29.05 -9.32 26.96
CA MET A 171 -27.98 -10.32 27.06
C MET A 171 -28.29 -11.53 26.19
N LEU A 172 -27.58 -11.67 25.07
CA LEU A 172 -27.71 -12.75 24.08
C LEU A 172 -26.51 -13.70 24.13
N THR A 173 -25.86 -13.82 25.28
CA THR A 173 -24.64 -14.63 25.43
C THR A 173 -24.88 -16.09 25.02
N LYS A 174 -24.05 -16.60 24.11
CA LYS A 174 -24.14 -17.96 23.54
C LYS A 174 -25.51 -18.29 22.88
N SER A 175 -26.32 -17.29 22.53
CA SER A 175 -27.60 -17.52 21.84
C SER A 175 -27.41 -17.90 20.36
N MET A 176 -28.39 -18.60 19.80
CA MET A 176 -28.45 -19.00 18.39
C MET A 176 -29.48 -18.17 17.63
N LEU A 177 -29.03 -17.26 16.76
CA LEU A 177 -29.85 -16.43 15.87
C LEU A 177 -29.75 -16.89 14.41
N THR A 178 -29.68 -18.20 14.18
CA THR A 178 -29.55 -18.76 12.83
C THR A 178 -30.72 -18.32 11.94
N LYS A 179 -30.41 -17.66 10.82
CA LYS A 179 -31.41 -17.09 9.88
C LYS A 179 -32.41 -16.12 10.53
N ALA A 180 -32.10 -15.52 11.69
CA ALA A 180 -32.98 -14.54 12.33
C ALA A 180 -33.04 -13.24 11.52
N MET A 181 -34.19 -12.57 11.55
CA MET A 181 -34.43 -11.29 10.88
C MET A 181 -34.40 -10.15 11.89
N LEU A 182 -33.34 -9.35 11.89
CA LEU A 182 -33.14 -8.16 12.73
C LEU A 182 -33.26 -6.87 11.92
N THR A 183 -34.11 -6.85 10.90
CA THR A 183 -34.28 -5.68 10.02
C THR A 183 -34.71 -4.45 10.83
N LYS A 184 -33.93 -3.36 10.76
CA LYS A 184 -34.12 -2.13 11.54
C LYS A 184 -34.16 -2.35 13.07
N ALA A 185 -33.66 -3.47 13.60
CA ALA A 185 -33.59 -3.70 15.03
C ALA A 185 -32.56 -2.78 15.69
N MET A 186 -32.81 -2.39 16.95
CA MET A 186 -31.92 -1.56 17.76
C MET A 186 -31.28 -2.38 18.87
N LEU A 187 -29.98 -2.62 18.80
CA LEU A 187 -29.18 -3.41 19.74
C LEU A 187 -28.26 -2.52 20.59
N THR A 188 -28.79 -1.41 21.10
CA THR A 188 -28.02 -0.45 21.88
C THR A 188 -27.44 -1.08 23.15
N LYS A 189 -26.10 -1.11 23.26
CA LYS A 189 -25.37 -1.74 24.37
C LYS A 189 -25.72 -3.22 24.58
N ALA A 190 -26.25 -3.92 23.57
CA ALA A 190 -26.58 -5.34 23.68
C ALA A 190 -25.30 -6.20 23.79
N MET A 191 -25.37 -7.31 24.52
CA MET A 191 -24.27 -8.24 24.72
C MET A 191 -24.50 -9.52 23.93
N LEU A 192 -23.76 -9.72 22.84
CA LEU A 192 -23.81 -10.87 21.94
C LEU A 192 -22.55 -11.75 22.09
N THR A 193 -21.98 -11.82 23.29
CA THR A 193 -20.76 -12.60 23.53
C THR A 193 -20.96 -14.07 23.14
N LYS A 194 -20.11 -14.58 22.24
CA LYS A 194 -20.22 -15.95 21.67
C LYS A 194 -21.57 -16.27 21.01
N ALA A 195 -22.37 -15.27 20.62
CA ALA A 195 -23.64 -15.51 19.93
C ALA A 195 -23.39 -16.02 18.49
N MET A 196 -24.29 -16.86 17.98
CA MET A 196 -24.27 -17.41 16.63
C MET A 196 -25.32 -16.72 15.76
N LEU A 197 -24.90 -15.85 14.85
CA LEU A 197 -25.71 -15.12 13.88
C LEU A 197 -25.57 -15.69 12.46
N THR A 198 -25.44 -17.01 12.33
CA THR A 198 -25.24 -17.67 11.04
C THR A 198 -26.39 -17.36 10.09
N LYS A 199 -26.09 -16.78 8.91
CA LYS A 199 -27.08 -16.33 7.92
C LYS A 199 -28.14 -15.35 8.47
N ALA A 200 -27.88 -14.66 9.58
CA ALA A 200 -28.80 -13.67 10.12
C ALA A 200 -28.89 -12.42 9.21
N MET A 201 -30.07 -11.78 9.17
CA MET A 201 -30.32 -10.57 8.40
C MET A 201 -30.36 -9.36 9.33
N LEU A 202 -29.37 -8.49 9.27
CA LEU A 202 -29.23 -7.27 10.05
C LEU A 202 -29.40 -6.01 9.17
N THR A 203 -30.27 -6.09 8.17
CA THR A 203 -30.48 -4.97 7.24
C THR A 203 -30.94 -3.72 7.99
N LYS A 204 -30.19 -2.61 7.86
CA LYS A 204 -30.43 -1.35 8.58
C LYS A 204 -30.47 -1.49 10.12
N ALA A 205 -29.93 -2.56 10.69
CA ALA A 205 -29.88 -2.72 12.15
C ALA A 205 -28.91 -1.71 12.79
N MET A 206 -29.20 -1.28 14.01
CA MET A 206 -28.38 -0.36 14.79
C MET A 206 -27.73 -1.08 15.96
N LEU A 207 -26.42 -1.28 15.92
CA LEU A 207 -25.60 -1.97 16.92
C LEU A 207 -24.74 -1.00 17.73
N THR A 208 -25.31 0.16 18.09
CA THR A 208 -24.60 1.22 18.81
C THR A 208 -24.04 0.71 20.14
N LYS A 209 -22.71 0.76 20.31
CA LYS A 209 -22.00 0.25 21.50
C LYS A 209 -22.29 -1.23 21.81
N ALA A 210 -22.75 -2.03 20.85
CA ALA A 210 -22.99 -3.46 21.06
C ALA A 210 -21.67 -4.23 21.25
N MET A 211 -21.71 -5.29 22.05
CA MET A 211 -20.57 -6.18 22.30
C MET A 211 -20.75 -7.52 21.60
N LEU A 212 -19.97 -7.77 20.55
CA LEU A 212 -19.96 -8.98 19.74
C LEU A 212 -18.69 -9.82 19.98
N THR A 213 -18.18 -9.81 21.21
CA THR A 213 -16.94 -10.54 21.55
C THR A 213 -17.08 -12.03 21.23
N LYS A 214 -16.18 -12.55 20.39
CA LYS A 214 -16.21 -13.94 19.89
C LYS A 214 -17.55 -14.35 19.20
N ALA A 215 -18.36 -13.40 18.75
CA ALA A 215 -19.60 -13.72 18.03
C ALA A 215 -19.30 -14.31 16.64
N MET A 216 -20.17 -15.22 16.18
CA MET A 216 -20.10 -15.85 14.86
C MET A 216 -21.14 -15.24 13.92
N LEU A 217 -20.72 -14.49 12.93
CA LEU A 217 -21.55 -13.85 11.90
C LEU A 217 -21.35 -14.51 10.53
N THR A 218 -21.17 -15.83 10.51
CA THR A 218 -20.92 -16.58 9.28
C THR A 218 -22.06 -16.39 8.28
N LYS A 219 -21.75 -15.89 7.07
CA LYS A 219 -22.73 -15.55 6.01
C LYS A 219 -23.83 -14.56 6.47
N ALA A 220 -23.63 -13.78 7.53
CA ALA A 220 -24.60 -12.79 7.96
C ALA A 220 -24.70 -11.63 6.96
N MET A 221 -25.88 -11.03 6.84
CA MET A 221 -26.15 -9.89 5.95
C MET A 221 -26.32 -8.62 6.78
N LEU A 222 -25.35 -7.71 6.69
CA LEU A 222 -25.29 -6.43 7.41
C LEU A 222 -25.52 -5.24 6.47
N THR A 223 -26.40 -5.40 5.47
CA THR A 223 -26.67 -4.35 4.48
C THR A 223 -27.16 -3.07 5.15
N LYS A 224 -26.43 -1.96 4.98
CA LYS A 224 -26.70 -0.66 5.62
C LYS A 224 -26.77 -0.71 7.16
N ALA A 225 -26.20 -1.73 7.81
CA ALA A 225 -26.16 -1.81 9.26
C ALA A 225 -25.24 -0.73 9.85
N MET A 226 -25.58 -0.22 11.03
CA MET A 226 -24.80 0.78 11.78
C MET A 226 -24.15 0.12 12.99
N LEU A 227 -22.82 0.08 13.02
CA LEU A 227 -21.98 -0.53 14.05
C LEU A 227 -21.20 0.55 14.84
N THR A 228 -21.84 1.68 15.10
CA THR A 228 -21.20 2.83 15.74
C THR A 228 -20.66 2.46 17.13
N LYS A 229 -19.34 2.62 17.33
CA LYS A 229 -18.65 2.27 18.59
C LYS A 229 -18.86 0.82 19.06
N SER A 230 -19.25 -0.11 18.18
CA SER A 230 -19.44 -1.51 18.56
C SER A 230 -18.10 -2.23 18.76
N MET A 231 -18.06 -3.22 19.64
CA MET A 231 -16.91 -4.08 19.91
C MET A 231 -17.07 -5.44 19.23
N LEU A 232 -16.19 -5.77 18.28
CA LEU A 232 -16.14 -7.04 17.55
C LEU A 232 -14.86 -7.82 17.89
N THR A 233 -14.42 -7.75 19.14
CA THR A 233 -13.18 -8.42 19.57
C THR A 233 -13.25 -9.92 19.32
N LYS A 234 -12.31 -10.45 18.52
CA LYS A 234 -12.27 -11.87 18.09
C LYS A 234 -13.57 -12.36 17.38
N ALA A 235 -14.40 -11.45 16.85
CA ALA A 235 -15.60 -11.86 16.11
C ALA A 235 -15.24 -12.54 14.78
N MET A 236 -16.07 -13.50 14.36
CA MET A 236 -15.92 -14.22 13.10
C MET A 236 -16.95 -13.76 12.09
N LEU A 237 -16.54 -13.04 11.06
CA LEU A 237 -17.36 -12.52 9.96
C LEU A 237 -17.11 -13.31 8.65
N THR A 238 -16.88 -14.61 8.75
CA THR A 238 -16.58 -15.46 7.59
C THR A 238 -17.69 -15.38 6.56
N LYS A 239 -17.37 -14.97 5.32
CA LYS A 239 -18.34 -14.77 4.22
C LYS A 239 -19.49 -13.80 4.56
N ALA A 240 -19.34 -12.93 5.57
CA ALA A 240 -20.36 -11.93 5.89
C ALA A 240 -20.45 -10.85 4.81
N MET A 241 -21.64 -10.30 4.60
CA MET A 241 -21.91 -9.23 3.63
C MET A 241 -22.19 -7.91 4.35
N LEU A 242 -21.27 -6.96 4.25
CA LEU A 242 -21.30 -5.64 4.88
C LEU A 242 -21.58 -4.52 3.87
N THR A 243 -22.47 -4.78 2.90
CA THR A 243 -22.78 -3.83 1.83
C THR A 243 -23.31 -2.52 2.39
N LYS A 244 -22.62 -1.40 2.13
CA LYS A 244 -22.94 -0.06 2.66
C LYS A 244 -23.02 -0.01 4.21
N ALA A 245 -22.42 -0.95 4.92
CA ALA A 245 -22.41 -0.94 6.39
C ALA A 245 -21.55 0.22 6.93
N MET A 246 -21.94 0.78 8.07
CA MET A 246 -21.25 1.88 8.74
C MET A 246 -20.59 1.39 10.02
N LEU A 247 -19.26 1.36 10.06
CA LEU A 247 -18.43 0.89 11.17
C LEU A 247 -17.72 2.06 11.88
N THR A 248 -18.41 3.18 12.03
CA THR A 248 -17.84 4.40 12.61
C THR A 248 -17.33 4.15 14.03
N LYS A 249 -16.02 4.35 14.25
CA LYS A 249 -15.34 4.08 15.53
C LYS A 249 -15.52 2.63 16.05
N ALA A 250 -15.84 1.67 15.17
CA ALA A 250 -15.97 0.27 15.58
C ALA A 250 -14.59 -0.33 15.92
N MET A 251 -14.57 -1.26 16.88
CA MET A 251 -13.36 -1.97 17.31
C MET A 251 -13.38 -3.42 16.82
N LEU A 252 -12.51 -3.76 15.88
CA LEU A 252 -12.38 -5.08 15.25
C LEU A 252 -11.09 -5.79 15.71
N THR A 253 -10.72 -5.64 16.98
CA THR A 253 -9.49 -6.23 17.52
C THR A 253 -9.48 -7.76 17.35
N LYS A 254 -8.49 -8.29 16.62
CA LYS A 254 -8.37 -9.72 16.28
C LYS A 254 -9.61 -10.31 15.57
N ALA A 255 -10.46 -9.48 14.95
CA ALA A 255 -11.62 -9.98 14.21
C ALA A 255 -11.19 -10.75 12.94
N MET A 256 -11.95 -11.78 12.57
CA MET A 256 -11.73 -12.60 11.38
C MET A 256 -12.76 -12.27 10.30
N LEU A 257 -12.31 -11.65 9.21
CA LEU A 257 -13.12 -11.20 8.08
C LEU A 257 -12.89 -12.07 6.83
N THR A 258 -12.60 -13.36 7.03
CA THR A 258 -12.24 -14.28 5.95
C THR A 258 -13.32 -14.36 4.87
N LYS A 259 -12.96 -14.07 3.62
CA LYS A 259 -13.88 -14.03 2.46
C LYS A 259 -15.11 -13.12 2.64
N SER A 260 -15.06 -12.15 3.56
CA SER A 260 -16.16 -11.19 3.76
C SER A 260 -16.23 -10.17 2.62
N MET A 261 -17.43 -9.62 2.38
CA MET A 261 -17.69 -8.61 1.36
C MET A 261 -18.03 -7.27 2.02
N LEU A 262 -17.17 -6.27 1.86
CA LEU A 262 -17.30 -4.92 2.40
C LEU A 262 -17.60 -3.89 1.29
N THR A 263 -18.49 -4.25 0.36
CA THR A 263 -18.84 -3.40 -0.78
C THR A 263 -19.41 -2.06 -0.33
N LYS A 264 -18.74 -0.94 -0.66
CA LYS A 264 -19.11 0.42 -0.24
C LYS A 264 -19.24 0.59 1.29
N ALA A 265 -18.60 -0.28 2.09
CA ALA A 265 -18.63 -0.15 3.55
C ALA A 265 -17.84 1.09 4.01
N MET A 266 -18.28 1.73 5.09
CA MET A 266 -17.64 2.91 5.68
C MET A 266 -17.01 2.55 7.02
N LEU A 267 -15.69 2.60 7.09
CA LEU A 267 -14.85 2.22 8.24
C LEU A 267 -14.23 3.45 8.92
N THR A 268 -14.97 4.57 8.96
CA THR A 268 -14.50 5.86 9.48
C THR A 268 -14.01 5.75 10.92
N LYS A 269 -12.73 6.08 11.15
CA LYS A 269 -12.06 6.00 12.48
C LYS A 269 -12.17 4.62 13.15
N SER A 270 -12.42 3.56 12.39
CA SER A 270 -12.49 2.19 12.94
C SER A 270 -11.10 1.66 13.31
N MET A 271 -11.04 0.73 14.27
CA MET A 271 -9.80 0.11 14.75
C MET A 271 -9.76 -1.37 14.37
N LEU A 272 -8.87 -1.76 13.48
CA LEU A 272 -8.67 -3.12 12.99
C LEU A 272 -7.38 -3.75 13.54
N THR A 273 -7.08 -3.51 14.82
CA THR A 273 -5.85 -4.01 15.45
C THR A 273 -5.75 -5.53 15.38
N LYS A 274 -4.71 -6.05 14.72
CA LYS A 274 -4.51 -7.50 14.48
C LYS A 274 -5.69 -8.19 13.77
N ALA A 275 -6.55 -7.46 13.06
CA ALA A 275 -7.65 -8.06 12.32
C ALA A 275 -7.14 -8.90 11.13
N MET A 276 -7.84 -9.98 10.81
CA MET A 276 -7.52 -10.88 9.69
C MET A 276 -8.54 -10.69 8.58
N LEU A 277 -8.10 -10.17 7.43
CA LEU A 277 -8.90 -9.90 6.24
C LEU A 277 -8.55 -10.86 5.09
N THR A 278 -8.30 -12.13 5.41
CA THR A 278 -7.89 -13.14 4.42
C THR A 278 -8.93 -13.28 3.31
N LYS A 279 -8.53 -13.01 2.06
CA LYS A 279 -9.42 -13.03 0.88
C LYS A 279 -10.67 -12.12 1.03
N ALA A 280 -10.63 -11.10 1.89
CA ALA A 280 -11.74 -10.15 2.02
C ALA A 280 -11.85 -9.26 0.78
N MET A 281 -13.07 -8.89 0.40
CA MET A 281 -13.38 -8.00 -0.73
C MET A 281 -13.81 -6.62 -0.21
N LEU A 282 -13.01 -5.60 -0.44
CA LEU A 282 -13.24 -4.21 -0.01
C LEU A 282 -13.59 -3.29 -1.20
N THR A 283 -14.45 -3.76 -2.10
CA THR A 283 -14.82 -3.03 -3.32
C THR A 283 -15.46 -1.68 -2.99
N LYS A 284 -14.83 -0.58 -3.42
CA LYS A 284 -15.26 0.81 -3.12
C LYS A 284 -15.42 1.10 -1.61
N ALA A 285 -14.77 0.34 -0.72
CA ALA A 285 -14.83 0.59 0.72
C ALA A 285 -14.11 1.90 1.08
N MET A 286 -14.62 2.61 2.09
CA MET A 286 -14.08 3.87 2.60
C MET A 286 -13.45 3.66 3.97
N LEU A 287 -12.13 3.79 4.08
CA LEU A 287 -11.33 3.58 5.29
C LEU A 287 -10.78 4.91 5.83
N THR A 288 -11.62 5.95 5.85
CA THR A 288 -11.22 7.30 6.28
C THR A 288 -10.72 7.30 7.73
N LYS A 289 -9.46 7.67 7.94
CA LYS A 289 -8.79 7.65 9.27
C LYS A 289 -8.88 6.29 9.99
N ALA A 290 -9.05 5.18 9.27
CA ALA A 290 -9.08 3.85 9.87
C ALA A 290 -7.68 3.43 10.36
N MET A 291 -7.61 2.68 11.45
CA MET A 291 -6.37 2.20 12.05
C MET A 291 -6.22 0.69 11.86
N LEU A 292 -5.27 0.27 11.03
CA LEU A 292 -5.01 -1.13 10.65
C LEU A 292 -3.72 -1.66 11.31
N THR A 293 -3.49 -1.32 12.58
CA THR A 293 -2.27 -1.70 13.30
C THR A 293 -2.09 -3.22 13.34
N LYS A 294 -0.99 -3.73 12.77
CA LYS A 294 -0.70 -5.17 12.65
C LYS A 294 -1.82 -5.99 11.97
N ALA A 295 -2.69 -5.36 11.16
CA ALA A 295 -3.73 -6.09 10.43
C ALA A 295 -3.12 -6.99 9.33
N MET A 296 -3.76 -8.13 9.07
CA MET A 296 -3.35 -9.10 8.05
C MET A 296 -4.34 -9.08 6.88
N LEU A 297 -3.91 -8.62 5.71
CA LEU A 297 -4.69 -8.49 4.49
C LEU A 297 -4.27 -9.53 3.43
N THR A 298 -4.03 -10.76 3.86
CA THR A 298 -3.55 -11.84 2.98
C THR A 298 -4.53 -12.10 1.83
N LYS A 299 -4.10 -11.91 0.58
CA LYS A 299 -4.94 -12.04 -0.63
C LYS A 299 -6.22 -11.17 -0.61
N ALA A 300 -6.26 -10.10 0.19
CA ALA A 300 -7.40 -9.19 0.20
C ALA A 300 -7.53 -8.41 -1.11
N MET A 301 -8.74 -8.12 -1.55
CA MET A 301 -9.06 -7.35 -2.76
C MET A 301 -9.60 -5.97 -2.39
N LEU A 302 -8.85 -4.91 -2.68
CA LEU A 302 -9.16 -3.52 -2.38
C LEU A 302 -9.52 -2.72 -3.64
N THR A 303 -10.34 -3.30 -4.51
CA THR A 303 -10.72 -2.69 -5.80
C THR A 303 -11.43 -1.36 -5.59
N LYS A 304 -10.85 -0.26 -6.11
CA LYS A 304 -11.35 1.11 -5.94
C LYS A 304 -11.57 1.53 -4.46
N ALA A 305 -10.90 0.89 -3.51
CA ALA A 305 -11.01 1.25 -2.10
C ALA A 305 -10.37 2.63 -1.83
N MET A 306 -10.93 3.39 -0.90
CA MET A 306 -10.44 4.71 -0.49
C MET A 306 -9.86 4.65 0.92
N LEU A 307 -8.56 4.88 1.05
CA LEU A 307 -7.79 4.81 2.31
C LEU A 307 -7.33 6.20 2.75
N THR A 308 -8.22 7.19 2.70
CA THR A 308 -7.91 8.58 3.03
C THR A 308 -7.45 8.72 4.49
N LYS A 309 -6.21 9.18 4.69
CA LYS A 309 -5.57 9.31 6.02
C LYS A 309 -5.59 8.00 6.85
N ALA A 310 -5.70 6.83 6.20
CA ALA A 310 -5.67 5.55 6.90
C ALA A 310 -4.27 5.25 7.47
N MET A 311 -4.20 4.58 8.61
CA MET A 311 -2.95 4.22 9.29
C MET A 311 -2.72 2.71 9.24
N LEU A 312 -1.72 2.26 8.49
CA LEU A 312 -1.39 0.86 8.25
C LEU A 312 -0.09 0.46 8.99
N THR A 313 0.05 0.88 10.25
CA THR A 313 1.26 0.62 11.04
C THR A 313 1.52 -0.87 11.22
N LYS A 314 2.67 -1.35 10.72
CA LYS A 314 3.04 -2.79 10.74
C LYS A 314 1.99 -3.71 10.09
N ALA A 315 1.13 -3.20 9.20
CA ALA A 315 0.15 -4.03 8.50
C ALA A 315 0.83 -4.97 7.50
N MET A 316 0.28 -6.16 7.31
CA MET A 316 0.75 -7.18 6.39
C MET A 316 -0.20 -7.31 5.19
N LEU A 317 0.25 -6.94 4.00
CA LEU A 317 -0.52 -6.96 2.75
C LEU A 317 -0.02 -8.08 1.80
N THR A 318 0.23 -9.26 2.34
CA THR A 318 0.79 -10.38 1.57
C THR A 318 -0.15 -10.78 0.42
N LYS A 319 0.34 -10.69 -0.82
CA LYS A 319 -0.46 -10.96 -2.05
C LYS A 319 -1.77 -10.16 -2.15
N ALA A 320 -1.88 -9.02 -1.45
CA ALA A 320 -3.08 -8.17 -1.55
C ALA A 320 -3.18 -7.50 -2.92
N MET A 321 -4.40 -7.30 -3.42
CA MET A 321 -4.70 -6.66 -4.70
C MET A 321 -5.33 -5.29 -4.47
N LEU A 322 -4.64 -4.21 -4.83
CA LEU A 322 -5.04 -2.82 -4.65
C LEU A 322 -5.39 -2.16 -6.00
N THR A 323 -6.18 -2.85 -6.83
CA THR A 323 -6.55 -2.36 -8.17
C THR A 323 -7.32 -1.05 -8.09
N LYS A 324 -6.78 0.01 -8.69
CA LYS A 324 -7.37 1.38 -8.67
C LYS A 324 -7.64 1.91 -7.24
N ALA A 325 -6.97 1.39 -6.22
CA ALA A 325 -7.14 1.88 -4.85
C ALA A 325 -6.56 3.30 -4.68
N MET A 326 -7.20 4.12 -3.84
CA MET A 326 -6.80 5.50 -3.54
C MET A 326 -6.26 5.60 -2.12
N LEU A 327 -4.96 5.87 -1.97
CA LEU A 327 -4.24 5.95 -0.69
C LEU A 327 -3.86 7.40 -0.35
N THR A 328 -4.81 8.32 -0.47
CA THR A 328 -4.57 9.75 -0.24
C THR A 328 -4.16 10.03 1.20
N LYS A 329 -2.95 10.56 1.39
CA LYS A 329 -2.36 10.84 2.73
C LYS A 329 -2.33 9.60 3.64
N ALA A 330 -2.34 8.38 3.10
CA ALA A 330 -2.28 7.16 3.91
C ALA A 330 -0.87 7.00 4.53
N MET A 331 -0.81 6.44 5.74
CA MET A 331 0.44 6.21 6.48
C MET A 331 0.73 4.70 6.58
N LEU A 332 1.78 4.24 5.91
CA LEU A 332 2.19 2.83 5.82
C LEU A 332 3.48 2.57 6.61
N THR A 333 3.55 3.08 7.84
CA THR A 333 4.75 2.97 8.69
C THR A 333 5.07 1.50 8.98
N LYS A 334 6.26 1.03 8.57
CA LYS A 334 6.70 -0.37 8.72
C LYS A 334 5.73 -1.40 8.11
N ALA A 335 4.88 -1.01 7.15
CA ALA A 335 3.97 -1.95 6.50
C ALA A 335 4.73 -2.93 5.60
N MET A 336 4.23 -4.17 5.49
CA MET A 336 4.81 -5.24 4.68
C MET A 336 3.91 -5.55 3.48
N LEU A 337 4.36 -5.24 2.28
CA LEU A 337 3.63 -5.40 1.01
C LEU A 337 4.21 -6.56 0.18
N THR A 338 4.50 -7.69 0.82
CA THR A 338 5.11 -8.85 0.16
C THR A 338 4.23 -9.39 -0.97
N LYS A 339 4.74 -9.37 -2.21
CA LYS A 339 4.01 -9.78 -3.42
C LYS A 339 2.67 -9.05 -3.64
N ALA A 340 2.48 -7.86 -3.06
CA ALA A 340 1.26 -7.08 -3.24
C ALA A 340 1.16 -6.54 -4.68
N MET A 341 -0.05 -6.44 -5.23
CA MET A 341 -0.35 -5.93 -6.57
C MET A 341 -1.06 -4.58 -6.48
N LEU A 342 -0.42 -3.50 -6.92
CA LEU A 342 -0.90 -2.12 -6.87
C LEU A 342 -1.23 -1.60 -8.28
N THR A 343 -1.98 -2.39 -9.06
CA THR A 343 -2.31 -2.04 -10.45
C THR A 343 -3.16 -0.77 -10.51
N LYS A 344 -2.65 0.27 -11.19
CA LYS A 344 -3.30 1.59 -11.30
C LYS A 344 -3.65 2.23 -9.94
N ALA A 345 -2.97 1.86 -8.86
CA ALA A 345 -3.21 2.44 -7.54
C ALA A 345 -2.71 3.90 -7.49
N MET A 346 -3.41 4.76 -6.76
CA MET A 346 -3.07 6.18 -6.57
C MET A 346 -2.60 6.42 -5.14
N LEU A 347 -1.34 6.80 -4.96
CA LEU A 347 -0.67 7.02 -3.66
C LEU A 347 -0.37 8.51 -3.45
N THR A 348 -1.37 9.37 -3.64
CA THR A 348 -1.21 10.83 -3.52
C THR A 348 -0.84 11.24 -2.09
N LYS A 349 0.34 11.85 -1.92
CA LYS A 349 0.89 12.27 -0.61
C LYS A 349 0.95 11.11 0.42
N ALA A 350 1.01 9.86 -0.02
CA ALA A 350 1.12 8.72 0.89
C ALA A 350 2.51 8.67 1.56
N MET A 351 2.58 8.23 2.81
CA MET A 351 3.80 8.10 3.59
C MET A 351 4.15 6.63 3.82
N LEU A 352 5.25 6.15 3.25
CA LEU A 352 5.73 4.77 3.29
C LEU A 352 7.01 4.64 4.14
N THR A 353 7.02 5.25 5.32
CA THR A 353 8.18 5.26 6.22
C THR A 353 8.57 3.85 6.65
N LYS A 354 9.79 3.42 6.31
CA LYS A 354 10.32 2.06 6.60
C LYS A 354 9.42 0.93 6.06
N ALA A 355 8.59 1.19 5.04
CA ALA A 355 7.75 0.14 4.44
C ALA A 355 8.59 -0.87 3.65
N MET A 356 8.17 -2.13 3.64
CA MET A 356 8.83 -3.23 2.93
C MET A 356 7.97 -3.70 1.76
N LEU A 357 8.43 -3.47 0.53
CA LEU A 357 7.75 -3.78 -0.73
C LEU A 357 8.40 -4.97 -1.45
N THR A 358 8.71 -6.03 -0.71
CA THR A 358 9.40 -7.21 -1.26
C THR A 358 8.58 -7.88 -2.37
N LYS A 359 9.14 -7.94 -3.58
CA LYS A 359 8.46 -8.49 -4.78
C LYS A 359 7.10 -7.85 -5.09
N ALA A 360 6.84 -6.62 -4.62
CA ALA A 360 5.58 -5.92 -4.91
C ALA A 360 5.51 -5.51 -6.39
N MET A 361 4.31 -5.52 -6.97
CA MET A 361 4.03 -5.12 -8.35
C MET A 361 3.23 -3.82 -8.40
N LEU A 362 3.83 -2.75 -8.91
CA LEU A 362 3.28 -1.39 -9.00
C LEU A 362 2.97 -1.01 -10.46
N THR A 363 2.30 -1.90 -11.19
CA THR A 363 1.98 -1.70 -12.61
C THR A 363 1.08 -0.47 -12.82
N LYS A 364 1.56 0.53 -13.57
CA LYS A 364 0.85 1.80 -13.82
C LYS A 364 0.41 2.53 -12.54
N ALA A 365 1.07 2.29 -11.41
CA ALA A 365 0.77 2.99 -10.16
C ALA A 365 1.19 4.45 -10.22
N MET A 366 0.44 5.35 -9.57
CA MET A 366 0.71 6.79 -9.51
C MET A 366 1.11 7.19 -8.08
N LEU A 367 2.34 7.64 -7.89
CA LEU A 367 2.95 8.00 -6.61
C LEU A 367 3.17 9.52 -6.51
N THR A 368 2.13 10.30 -6.79
CA THR A 368 2.22 11.77 -6.80
C THR A 368 2.52 12.33 -5.40
N LYS A 369 3.66 13.02 -5.26
CA LYS A 369 4.14 13.57 -3.97
C LYS A 369 4.23 12.52 -2.85
N ALA A 370 4.38 11.24 -3.17
CA ALA A 370 4.53 10.18 -2.17
C ALA A 370 5.88 10.27 -1.45
N MET A 371 5.94 9.94 -0.17
CA MET A 371 7.14 9.92 0.67
C MET A 371 7.54 8.49 1.01
N LEU A 372 8.70 8.04 0.53
CA LEU A 372 9.24 6.68 0.71
C LEU A 372 10.50 6.69 1.59
N THR A 373 10.42 7.38 2.74
CA THR A 373 11.57 7.53 3.66
C THR A 373 12.02 6.18 4.22
N LYS A 374 13.27 5.79 3.95
CA LYS A 374 13.85 4.49 4.37
C LYS A 374 13.04 3.27 3.89
N ALA A 375 12.25 3.40 2.83
CA ALA A 375 11.47 2.28 2.29
C ALA A 375 12.39 1.24 1.62
N MET A 376 12.03 -0.04 1.71
CA MET A 376 12.74 -1.16 1.11
C MET A 376 11.95 -1.75 -0.06
N LEU A 377 12.46 -1.63 -1.28
CA LEU A 377 11.82 -2.08 -2.52
C LEU A 377 12.56 -3.29 -3.12
N THR A 378 12.87 -4.29 -2.30
CA THR A 378 13.63 -5.48 -2.71
C THR A 378 12.88 -6.27 -3.79
N LYS A 379 13.48 -6.41 -4.98
CA LYS A 379 12.87 -7.09 -6.14
C LYS A 379 11.48 -6.55 -6.54
N ALA A 380 11.16 -5.29 -6.18
CA ALA A 380 9.88 -4.69 -6.55
C ALA A 380 9.83 -4.40 -8.06
N MET A 381 8.65 -4.52 -8.66
CA MET A 381 8.38 -4.24 -10.08
C MET A 381 7.54 -2.98 -10.23
N LEU A 382 8.09 -1.94 -10.86
CA LEU A 382 7.48 -0.63 -11.06
C LEU A 382 7.19 -0.38 -12.55
N THR A 383 6.62 -1.37 -13.23
CA THR A 383 6.34 -1.30 -14.68
C THR A 383 5.38 -0.17 -15.02
N LYS A 384 5.83 0.80 -15.84
CA LYS A 384 5.05 2.00 -16.22
C LYS A 384 4.55 2.81 -15.00
N ALA A 385 5.18 2.71 -13.84
CA ALA A 385 4.80 3.50 -12.66
C ALA A 385 5.16 4.98 -12.85
N MET A 386 4.34 5.88 -12.31
CA MET A 386 4.52 7.33 -12.36
C MET A 386 4.87 7.88 -10.98
N LEU A 387 6.08 8.40 -10.79
CA LEU A 387 6.62 8.91 -9.53
C LEU A 387 6.77 10.44 -9.56
N THR A 388 5.68 11.14 -9.90
CA THR A 388 5.70 12.60 -10.03
C THR A 388 5.92 13.30 -8.69
N LYS A 389 7.03 14.06 -8.58
CA LYS A 389 7.44 14.74 -7.34
C LYS A 389 7.55 13.80 -6.12
N ALA A 390 7.78 12.50 -6.33
CA ALA A 390 7.94 11.54 -5.25
C ALA A 390 9.27 11.76 -4.51
N MET A 391 9.30 11.52 -3.19
CA MET A 391 10.47 11.65 -2.33
C MET A 391 10.94 10.28 -1.85
N LEU A 392 12.13 9.85 -2.26
CA LEU A 392 12.73 8.55 -1.97
C LEU A 392 13.96 8.70 -1.04
N THR A 393 13.80 9.46 0.05
CA THR A 393 14.89 9.75 0.99
C THR A 393 15.39 8.47 1.67
N LYS A 394 16.68 8.14 1.49
CA LYS A 394 17.31 6.91 2.03
C LYS A 394 16.59 5.61 1.63
N ALA A 395 15.83 5.61 0.53
CA ALA A 395 15.13 4.41 0.06
C ALA A 395 16.13 3.37 -0.49
N MET A 396 15.84 2.09 -0.31
CA MET A 396 16.63 0.96 -0.80
C MET A 396 15.89 0.24 -1.92
N LEU A 397 16.43 0.25 -3.13
CA LEU A 397 15.86 -0.34 -4.35
C LEU A 397 16.68 -1.55 -4.82
N THR A 398 16.99 -2.47 -3.91
CA THR A 398 17.81 -3.65 -4.21
C THR A 398 17.14 -4.56 -5.23
N LYS A 399 17.77 -4.78 -6.39
CA LYS A 399 17.23 -5.58 -7.50
C LYS A 399 15.84 -5.14 -7.98
N ALA A 400 15.44 -3.88 -7.75
CA ALA A 400 14.15 -3.36 -8.21
C ALA A 400 14.12 -3.21 -9.74
N MET A 401 12.96 -3.42 -10.35
CA MET A 401 12.73 -3.31 -11.79
C MET A 401 11.83 -2.12 -12.10
N LEU A 402 12.36 -1.09 -12.76
CA LEU A 402 11.69 0.17 -13.09
C LEU A 402 11.42 0.29 -14.60
N THR A 403 10.94 -0.79 -15.22
CA THR A 403 10.72 -0.85 -16.67
C THR A 403 9.70 0.19 -17.13
N LYS A 404 10.12 1.11 -18.02
CA LYS A 404 9.29 2.22 -18.52
C LYS A 404 8.71 3.13 -17.40
N ALA A 405 9.32 3.15 -16.20
CA ALA A 405 8.86 4.01 -15.12
C ALA A 405 9.15 5.49 -15.43
N MET A 406 8.28 6.40 -14.98
CA MET A 406 8.41 7.85 -15.15
C MET A 406 8.68 8.50 -13.79
N LEU A 407 9.85 9.12 -13.63
CA LEU A 407 10.33 9.76 -12.40
C LEU A 407 10.39 11.28 -12.54
N THR A 408 9.29 11.89 -13.00
CA THR A 408 9.23 13.34 -13.25
C THR A 408 9.38 14.15 -11.97
N LYS A 409 10.44 14.97 -11.88
CA LYS A 409 10.77 15.78 -10.69
C LYS A 409 10.90 14.96 -9.40
N ALA A 410 11.21 13.66 -9.49
CA ALA A 410 11.38 12.81 -8.31
C ALA A 410 12.68 13.17 -7.56
N MET A 411 12.66 13.07 -6.23
CA MET A 411 13.81 13.33 -5.35
C MET A 411 14.32 12.04 -4.73
N LEU A 412 15.54 11.62 -5.08
CA LEU A 412 16.20 10.38 -4.65
C LEU A 412 17.37 10.68 -3.71
N THR A 413 17.14 11.49 -2.69
CA THR A 413 18.19 11.92 -1.75
C THR A 413 18.73 10.74 -0.95
N LYS A 414 20.04 10.46 -1.07
CA LYS A 414 20.71 9.32 -0.40
C LYS A 414 20.07 7.96 -0.71
N ALA A 415 19.36 7.82 -1.83
CA ALA A 415 18.74 6.55 -2.22
C ALA A 415 19.80 5.53 -2.66
N MET A 416 19.57 4.25 -2.38
CA MET A 416 20.44 3.13 -2.74
C MET A 416 19.78 2.26 -3.81
N LEU A 417 20.36 2.20 -5.00
CA LEU A 417 19.85 1.48 -6.18
C LEU A 417 20.76 0.28 -6.52
N THR A 418 21.03 -0.57 -5.55
CA THR A 418 21.92 -1.72 -5.73
C THR A 418 21.33 -2.76 -6.69
N LYS A 419 22.01 -3.02 -7.81
CA LYS A 419 21.54 -3.95 -8.86
C LYS A 419 20.14 -3.61 -9.41
N ALA A 420 19.70 -2.36 -9.31
CA ALA A 420 18.39 -1.94 -9.83
C ALA A 420 18.41 -1.91 -11.37
N MET A 421 17.28 -2.25 -12.00
CA MET A 421 17.10 -2.27 -13.47
C MET A 421 16.14 -1.17 -13.91
N LEU A 422 16.64 -0.16 -14.62
CA LEU A 422 15.92 1.02 -15.08
C LEU A 422 15.70 0.99 -16.61
N THR A 423 15.27 -0.15 -17.13
CA THR A 423 15.08 -0.35 -18.58
C THR A 423 14.04 0.60 -19.15
N LYS A 424 14.44 1.46 -20.11
CA LYS A 424 13.57 2.49 -20.71
C LYS A 424 12.91 3.44 -19.70
N ALA A 425 13.49 3.61 -18.51
CA ALA A 425 12.96 4.54 -17.50
C ALA A 425 13.19 6.00 -17.93
N MET A 426 12.26 6.89 -17.58
CA MET A 426 12.32 8.33 -17.87
C MET A 426 12.53 9.11 -16.57
N LEU A 427 13.65 9.80 -16.43
CA LEU A 427 14.06 10.55 -15.23
C LEU A 427 14.05 12.07 -15.50
N THR A 428 12.94 12.58 -16.04
CA THR A 428 12.82 13.99 -16.42
C THR A 428 12.89 14.91 -15.20
N LYS A 429 13.88 15.79 -15.16
CA LYS A 429 14.15 16.72 -14.03
C LYS A 429 14.27 16.02 -12.67
N ALA A 430 14.64 14.73 -12.64
CA ALA A 430 14.84 13.99 -11.39
C ALA A 430 16.09 14.49 -10.64
N MET A 431 16.04 14.50 -9.31
CA MET A 431 17.14 14.90 -8.43
C MET A 431 17.70 13.68 -7.68
N LEU A 432 18.94 13.31 -7.96
CA LEU A 432 19.64 12.14 -7.40
C LEU A 432 20.78 12.58 -6.45
N THR A 433 20.47 13.46 -5.51
CA THR A 433 21.45 14.02 -4.57
C THR A 433 22.02 12.94 -3.66
N LYS A 434 23.34 12.73 -3.70
CA LYS A 434 24.05 11.69 -2.92
C LYS A 434 23.49 10.27 -3.14
N ALA A 435 22.84 10.00 -4.27
CA ALA A 435 22.31 8.68 -4.57
C ALA A 435 23.44 7.68 -4.91
N MET A 436 23.25 6.41 -4.54
CA MET A 436 24.21 5.33 -4.76
C MET A 436 23.65 4.31 -5.75
N LEU A 437 24.24 4.19 -6.93
CA LEU A 437 23.81 3.35 -8.04
C LEU A 437 24.80 2.19 -8.26
N THR A 438 25.01 1.38 -7.22
CA THR A 438 25.96 0.26 -7.28
C THR A 438 25.46 -0.87 -8.18
N LYS A 439 26.19 -1.19 -9.25
CA LYS A 439 25.81 -2.22 -10.23
C LYS A 439 24.40 -2.00 -10.85
N ALA A 440 23.91 -0.76 -10.86
CA ALA A 440 22.61 -0.44 -11.46
C ALA A 440 22.67 -0.55 -13.00
N MET A 441 21.58 -0.97 -13.64
CA MET A 441 21.46 -1.13 -15.09
C MET A 441 20.46 -0.11 -15.65
N LEU A 442 20.92 0.83 -16.45
CA LEU A 442 20.15 1.94 -17.02
C LEU A 442 19.98 1.76 -18.54
N THR A 443 19.61 0.55 -18.97
CA THR A 443 19.48 0.22 -20.40
C THR A 443 18.41 1.07 -21.07
N LYS A 444 18.79 1.85 -22.09
CA LYS A 444 17.89 2.78 -22.81
C LYS A 444 17.16 3.79 -21.90
N ALA A 445 17.70 4.08 -20.71
CA ALA A 445 17.09 5.06 -19.81
C ALA A 445 17.27 6.49 -20.35
N MET A 446 16.29 7.36 -20.12
CA MET A 446 16.30 8.77 -20.51
C MET A 446 16.43 9.67 -19.27
N LEU A 447 17.50 10.44 -19.17
CA LEU A 447 17.84 11.30 -18.04
C LEU A 447 17.76 12.79 -18.43
N THR A 448 16.64 13.19 -19.04
CA THR A 448 16.45 14.57 -19.53
C THR A 448 16.43 15.58 -18.39
N LYS A 449 17.39 16.52 -18.39
CA LYS A 449 17.55 17.55 -17.34
C LYS A 449 17.68 16.95 -15.92
N ALA A 450 18.13 15.71 -15.78
CA ALA A 450 18.32 15.08 -14.48
C ALA A 450 19.53 15.70 -13.75
N MET A 451 19.44 15.84 -12.42
CA MET A 451 20.49 16.36 -11.56
C MET A 451 21.09 15.24 -10.68
N LEU A 452 22.37 14.94 -10.87
CA LEU A 452 23.11 13.87 -10.19
C LEU A 452 24.19 14.45 -9.26
N THR A 453 23.78 15.36 -8.37
CA THR A 453 24.72 16.04 -7.46
C THR A 453 25.31 15.08 -6.43
N LYS A 454 26.64 14.95 -6.38
CA LYS A 454 27.35 14.02 -5.49
C LYS A 454 26.89 12.55 -5.60
N ALA A 455 26.30 12.16 -6.74
CA ALA A 455 25.85 10.78 -6.96
C ALA A 455 27.05 9.85 -7.17
N MET A 456 26.92 8.59 -6.73
CA MET A 456 27.94 7.54 -6.86
C MET A 456 27.44 6.42 -7.77
N LEU A 457 28.09 6.21 -8.91
CA LEU A 457 27.73 5.23 -9.94
C LEU A 457 28.80 4.15 -10.02
N THR A 458 28.94 3.36 -8.96
CA THR A 458 29.96 2.30 -8.88
C THR A 458 29.54 1.07 -9.69
N LYS A 459 30.33 0.69 -10.71
CA LYS A 459 30.03 -0.45 -11.61
C LYS A 459 28.66 -0.35 -12.29
N ALA A 460 28.10 0.85 -12.43
CA ALA A 460 26.81 1.05 -13.09
C ALA A 460 26.93 0.84 -14.61
N MET A 461 25.88 0.30 -15.24
CA MET A 461 25.82 0.04 -16.69
C MET A 461 24.78 0.95 -17.35
N LEU A 462 25.21 1.85 -18.22
CA LEU A 462 24.41 2.86 -18.92
C LEU A 462 24.30 2.54 -20.42
N THR A 463 23.95 1.30 -20.75
CA THR A 463 23.87 0.84 -22.14
C THR A 463 22.78 1.58 -22.92
N LYS A 464 23.16 2.29 -23.99
CA LYS A 464 22.23 3.10 -24.81
C LYS A 464 21.44 4.15 -24.00
N ALA A 465 21.94 4.57 -22.84
CA ALA A 465 21.28 5.59 -22.03
C ALA A 465 21.40 6.99 -22.68
N MET A 466 20.38 7.82 -22.52
CA MET A 466 20.33 9.19 -23.05
C MET A 466 20.38 10.21 -21.91
N LEU A 467 21.43 11.01 -21.85
CA LEU A 467 21.69 12.01 -20.81
C LEU A 467 21.55 13.44 -21.36
N THR A 468 20.39 13.75 -21.93
CA THR A 468 20.15 15.06 -22.56
C THR A 468 20.04 16.17 -21.52
N LYS A 469 20.94 17.16 -21.58
CA LYS A 469 21.00 18.28 -20.61
C LYS A 469 21.12 17.81 -19.14
N ALA A 470 21.63 16.60 -18.90
CA ALA A 470 21.83 16.08 -17.55
C ALA A 470 22.98 16.82 -16.86
N MET A 471 22.87 17.03 -15.54
CA MET A 471 23.87 17.69 -14.72
C MET A 471 24.49 16.72 -13.71
N LEU A 472 25.78 16.47 -13.86
CA LEU A 472 26.59 15.55 -13.06
C LEU A 472 27.61 16.36 -12.27
N THR A 473 27.14 17.04 -11.22
CA THR A 473 27.99 17.90 -10.38
C THR A 473 28.60 17.12 -9.23
N LYS A 474 29.94 17.10 -9.13
CA LYS A 474 30.68 16.36 -8.08
C LYS A 474 30.31 14.87 -8.02
N SER A 475 29.83 14.29 -9.12
CA SER A 475 29.44 12.87 -9.19
C SER A 475 30.65 11.97 -9.38
N MET A 476 30.59 10.74 -8.89
CA MET A 476 31.65 9.74 -9.01
C MET A 476 31.17 8.55 -9.85
N LEU A 477 31.87 8.26 -10.95
CA LEU A 477 31.62 7.17 -11.87
C LEU A 477 32.80 6.19 -11.81
N THR A 478 32.81 5.34 -10.79
CA THR A 478 33.89 4.38 -10.57
C THR A 478 33.58 3.06 -11.25
N LYS A 479 34.42 2.62 -12.20
CA LYS A 479 34.22 1.40 -13.00
C LYS A 479 32.86 1.36 -13.72
N ALA A 480 32.26 2.53 -13.99
CA ALA A 480 31.00 2.62 -14.71
C ALA A 480 31.18 2.29 -16.20
N MET A 481 30.17 1.67 -16.82
CA MET A 481 30.16 1.30 -18.23
C MET A 481 29.10 2.10 -19.00
N LEU A 482 29.52 2.92 -19.94
CA LEU A 482 28.69 3.82 -20.75
C LEU A 482 28.65 3.36 -22.21
N THR A 483 28.28 2.10 -22.44
CA THR A 483 28.27 1.51 -23.78
C THR A 483 27.19 2.12 -24.66
N LYS A 484 27.56 2.74 -25.79
CA LYS A 484 26.63 3.44 -26.70
C LYS A 484 25.77 4.51 -26.00
N ALA A 485 26.22 5.05 -24.87
CA ALA A 485 25.50 6.11 -24.16
C ALA A 485 25.59 7.44 -24.92
N MET A 486 24.54 8.25 -24.87
CA MET A 486 24.46 9.57 -25.51
C MET A 486 24.40 10.67 -24.46
N LEU A 487 25.43 11.52 -24.42
CA LEU A 487 25.60 12.64 -23.52
C LEU A 487 25.46 13.94 -24.31
N THR A 488 24.22 14.33 -24.59
CA THR A 488 23.92 15.52 -25.41
C THR A 488 23.70 16.74 -24.53
N LYS A 489 24.54 17.78 -24.69
CA LYS A 489 24.48 19.00 -23.87
C LYS A 489 24.54 18.74 -22.34
N SER A 490 25.12 17.61 -21.93
CA SER A 490 25.25 17.24 -20.52
C SER A 490 26.41 18.01 -19.86
N MET A 491 26.26 18.36 -18.59
CA MET A 491 27.29 19.03 -17.78
C MET A 491 27.89 18.08 -16.77
N LEU A 492 29.21 17.92 -16.78
CA LEU A 492 30.01 17.06 -15.92
C LEU A 492 30.99 17.95 -15.13
N THR A 493 30.46 18.69 -14.16
CA THR A 493 31.22 19.69 -13.41
C THR A 493 31.85 19.07 -12.16
N LYS A 494 33.17 19.13 -12.05
CA LYS A 494 33.92 18.51 -10.92
C LYS A 494 33.62 17.01 -10.74
N SER A 495 33.19 16.33 -11.80
CA SER A 495 32.87 14.90 -11.75
C SER A 495 34.12 14.03 -11.89
N MET A 496 34.14 12.88 -11.22
CA MET A 496 35.22 11.91 -11.29
C MET A 496 34.80 10.66 -12.07
N LEU A 497 35.58 10.28 -13.07
CA LEU A 497 35.41 9.13 -13.94
C LEU A 497 36.64 8.23 -13.76
N THR A 498 36.59 7.38 -12.73
CA THR A 498 37.73 6.53 -12.35
C THR A 498 37.55 5.12 -12.89
N LYS A 499 38.47 4.66 -13.74
CA LYS A 499 38.39 3.33 -14.39
C LYS A 499 37.08 3.09 -15.14
N SER A 500 36.39 4.15 -15.56
CA SER A 500 35.13 4.06 -16.30
C SER A 500 35.36 3.72 -17.78
N MET A 501 34.45 2.96 -18.38
CA MET A 501 34.49 2.55 -19.79
C MET A 501 33.41 3.26 -20.59
N LEU A 502 33.80 4.02 -21.61
CA LEU A 502 32.94 4.78 -22.51
C LEU A 502 33.05 4.19 -23.92
N THR A 503 32.60 2.95 -24.09
CA THR A 503 32.69 2.24 -25.37
C THR A 503 31.60 2.70 -26.34
N LYS A 504 31.98 3.22 -27.51
CA LYS A 504 31.04 3.76 -28.52
C LYS A 504 30.11 4.86 -27.96
N ALA A 505 30.51 5.54 -26.88
CA ALA A 505 29.72 6.62 -26.28
C ALA A 505 29.77 7.87 -27.18
N MET A 506 28.69 8.64 -27.19
CA MET A 506 28.58 9.90 -27.94
C MET A 506 28.43 11.07 -26.98
N LEU A 507 29.38 12.00 -26.97
CA LEU A 507 29.41 13.21 -26.15
C LEU A 507 29.24 14.42 -27.08
N THR A 508 27.99 14.76 -27.39
CA THR A 508 27.68 15.87 -28.32
C THR A 508 27.40 17.14 -27.54
N LYS A 509 28.22 18.18 -27.73
CA LYS A 509 28.13 19.45 -26.98
C LYS A 509 28.17 19.24 -25.45
N ALA A 510 28.79 18.15 -24.99
CA ALA A 510 28.94 17.87 -23.56
C ALA A 510 29.98 18.81 -22.95
N MET A 511 29.75 19.27 -21.72
CA MET A 511 30.65 20.14 -20.97
C MET A 511 31.27 19.39 -19.80
N LEU A 512 32.59 19.25 -19.80
CA LEU A 512 33.39 18.56 -18.80
C LEU A 512 34.29 19.57 -18.08
N THR A 513 33.70 20.40 -17.23
CA THR A 513 34.40 21.47 -16.53
C THR A 513 35.02 20.95 -15.23
N LYS A 514 36.36 21.04 -15.09
CA LYS A 514 37.10 20.51 -13.93
C LYS A 514 36.82 19.00 -13.69
N ALA A 515 36.46 18.26 -14.73
CA ALA A 515 36.23 16.83 -14.64
C ALA A 515 37.55 16.08 -14.52
N MET A 516 37.56 14.96 -13.79
CA MET A 516 38.73 14.09 -13.63
C MET A 516 38.45 12.72 -14.25
N LEU A 517 39.25 12.33 -15.23
CA LEU A 517 39.16 11.06 -15.97
C LEU A 517 40.42 10.24 -15.67
N THR A 518 40.41 9.54 -14.54
CA THR A 518 41.57 8.76 -14.08
C THR A 518 41.46 7.32 -14.54
N LYS A 519 42.39 6.83 -15.36
CA LYS A 519 42.34 5.49 -15.96
C LYS A 519 41.04 5.19 -16.71
N ALA A 520 40.35 6.23 -17.20
CA ALA A 520 39.13 6.07 -17.98
C ALA A 520 39.45 5.54 -19.39
N MET A 521 38.58 4.69 -19.94
CA MET A 521 38.73 4.08 -21.27
C MET A 521 37.64 4.59 -22.20
N LEU A 522 38.02 5.25 -23.28
CA LEU A 522 37.17 5.95 -24.25
C LEU A 522 37.23 5.26 -25.62
N THR A 523 36.99 3.96 -25.66
CA THR A 523 37.14 3.14 -26.87
C THR A 523 36.06 3.42 -27.92
N LYS A 524 36.45 3.79 -29.15
CA LYS A 524 35.51 4.10 -30.26
C LYS A 524 34.47 5.17 -29.90
N SER A 525 34.77 6.04 -28.93
CA SER A 525 33.88 7.10 -28.47
C SER A 525 33.91 8.31 -29.41
N MET A 526 32.83 9.08 -29.47
CA MET A 526 32.70 10.30 -30.27
C MET A 526 32.48 11.50 -29.37
N LEU A 527 33.34 12.51 -29.46
CA LEU A 527 33.30 13.76 -28.73
C LEU A 527 33.11 14.91 -29.72
N THR A 528 31.86 15.12 -30.14
CA THR A 528 31.53 16.14 -31.14
C THR A 528 31.17 17.45 -30.47
N LYS A 529 31.95 18.52 -30.73
CA LYS A 529 31.79 19.84 -30.09
C LYS A 529 31.80 19.77 -28.54
N ALA A 530 32.44 18.74 -27.97
CA ALA A 530 32.56 18.60 -26.52
C ALA A 530 33.55 19.63 -25.96
N MET A 531 33.27 20.17 -24.77
CA MET A 531 34.10 21.16 -24.09
C MET A 531 34.72 20.56 -22.84
N LEU A 532 36.05 20.45 -22.81
CA LEU A 532 36.87 19.89 -21.75
C LEU A 532 37.69 21.03 -21.12
N THR A 533 37.05 21.82 -20.27
CA THR A 533 37.67 23.01 -19.66
C THR A 533 38.26 22.67 -18.30
N LYS A 534 39.56 22.91 -18.13
CA LYS A 534 40.30 22.60 -16.87
C LYS A 534 40.15 21.13 -16.42
N SER A 535 39.87 20.22 -17.35
CA SER A 535 39.69 18.80 -17.05
C SER A 535 41.03 18.07 -16.96
N MET A 536 41.11 17.03 -16.12
CA MET A 536 42.29 16.19 -15.94
C MET A 536 42.05 14.80 -16.49
N LEU A 537 42.88 14.34 -17.40
CA LEU A 537 42.84 13.02 -18.05
C LEU A 537 44.13 12.26 -17.68
N THR A 538 44.16 11.70 -16.47
CA THR A 538 45.34 11.01 -15.94
C THR A 538 45.30 9.54 -16.29
N LYS A 539 46.28 9.03 -17.05
CA LYS A 539 46.32 7.63 -17.53
C LYS A 539 45.05 7.21 -18.30
N ALA A 540 44.33 8.16 -18.87
CA ALA A 540 43.14 7.88 -19.67
C ALA A 540 43.52 7.26 -21.03
N MET A 541 42.71 6.33 -21.54
CA MET A 541 42.92 5.65 -22.82
C MET A 541 41.83 6.05 -23.81
N LEU A 542 42.21 6.63 -24.94
CA LEU A 542 41.35 7.19 -25.98
C LEU A 542 41.45 6.38 -27.28
N THR A 543 41.34 5.06 -27.18
CA THR A 543 41.57 4.15 -28.31
C THR A 543 40.52 4.26 -29.41
N LYS A 544 40.92 4.55 -30.66
CA LYS A 544 40.01 4.70 -31.81
C LYS A 544 38.90 5.74 -31.57
N SER A 545 39.12 6.70 -30.68
CA SER A 545 38.14 7.74 -30.36
C SER A 545 38.15 8.86 -31.40
N MET A 546 37.02 9.54 -31.59
CA MET A 546 36.85 10.68 -32.49
C MET A 546 36.55 11.94 -31.70
N LEU A 547 37.36 12.98 -31.84
CA LEU A 547 37.23 14.27 -31.20
C LEU A 547 37.01 15.34 -32.27
N THR A 548 35.78 15.43 -32.78
CA THR A 548 35.44 16.35 -33.87
C THR A 548 35.01 17.71 -33.32
N LYS A 549 35.74 18.77 -33.64
CA LYS A 549 35.49 20.13 -33.12
C LYS A 549 35.47 20.20 -31.58
N ALA A 550 36.13 19.26 -30.90
CA ALA A 550 36.21 19.25 -29.44
C ALA A 550 37.14 20.37 -28.95
N MET A 551 36.81 21.00 -27.82
CA MET A 551 37.59 22.08 -27.19
C MET A 551 38.20 21.59 -25.89
N LEU A 552 39.52 21.57 -25.80
CA LEU A 552 40.33 21.13 -24.67
C LEU A 552 41.07 22.34 -24.08
N THR A 553 40.33 23.21 -23.39
CA THR A 553 40.87 24.47 -22.88
C THR A 553 41.45 24.30 -21.48
N LYS A 554 42.74 24.59 -21.29
CA LYS A 554 43.45 24.43 -20.00
C LYS A 554 43.34 22.99 -19.43
N SER A 555 43.12 21.99 -20.28
CA SER A 555 43.00 20.59 -19.86
C SER A 555 44.37 19.95 -19.67
N MET A 556 44.49 19.04 -18.71
CA MET A 556 45.72 18.29 -18.42
C MET A 556 45.57 16.83 -18.85
N LEU A 557 46.45 16.32 -19.70
CA LEU A 557 46.48 14.96 -20.23
C LEU A 557 47.77 14.28 -19.77
N THR A 558 47.82 13.89 -18.50
CA THR A 558 49.02 13.29 -17.90
C THR A 558 49.06 11.78 -18.12
N LYS A 559 50.09 11.26 -18.79
CA LYS A 559 50.21 9.83 -19.13
C LYS A 559 49.00 9.28 -19.90
N ALA A 560 48.26 10.14 -20.60
CA ALA A 560 47.10 9.72 -21.41
C ALA A 560 47.57 9.00 -22.68
N MET A 561 46.82 7.99 -23.13
CA MET A 561 47.09 7.22 -24.34
C MET A 561 46.01 7.49 -25.40
N LEU A 562 46.39 8.02 -26.55
CA LEU A 562 45.52 8.39 -27.66
C LEU A 562 45.78 7.47 -28.87
N THR A 563 45.67 6.15 -28.67
CA THR A 563 45.99 5.16 -29.71
C THR A 563 44.95 5.17 -30.84
N LYS A 564 45.37 5.44 -32.08
CA LYS A 564 44.45 5.54 -33.25
C LYS A 564 43.32 6.55 -33.05
N ALA A 565 43.50 7.56 -32.19
CA ALA A 565 42.50 8.61 -31.97
C ALA A 565 42.47 9.59 -33.15
N MET A 566 41.29 10.09 -33.52
CA MET A 566 41.08 11.08 -34.57
C MET A 566 40.64 12.41 -33.97
N LEU A 567 41.44 13.46 -34.11
CA LEU A 567 41.22 14.81 -33.59
C LEU A 567 40.96 15.76 -34.76
N THR A 568 39.76 15.69 -35.34
CA THR A 568 39.40 16.51 -36.51
C THR A 568 38.88 17.88 -36.09
N LYS A 569 39.55 18.96 -36.49
CA LYS A 569 39.20 20.35 -36.10
C LYS A 569 39.13 20.55 -34.58
N ALA A 570 39.83 19.73 -33.80
CA ALA A 570 39.88 19.86 -32.34
C ALA A 570 40.73 21.08 -31.93
N MET A 571 40.34 21.78 -30.88
CA MET A 571 41.05 22.94 -30.32
C MET A 571 41.64 22.58 -28.96
N LEU A 572 42.97 22.65 -28.82
CA LEU A 572 43.72 22.35 -27.61
C LEU A 572 44.38 23.64 -27.09
N THR A 573 43.57 24.58 -26.60
CA THR A 573 44.05 25.88 -26.13
C THR A 573 44.60 25.81 -24.72
N LYS A 574 45.89 26.13 -24.52
CA LYS A 574 46.56 26.03 -23.22
C LYS A 574 46.48 24.62 -22.59
N ALA A 575 46.32 23.58 -23.41
CA ALA A 575 46.27 22.19 -22.95
C ALA A 575 47.68 21.71 -22.57
N MET A 576 47.80 20.90 -21.51
CA MET A 576 49.06 20.32 -21.06
C MET A 576 49.05 18.81 -21.28
N LEU A 577 49.94 18.30 -22.12
CA LEU A 577 50.08 16.89 -22.50
C LEU A 577 51.40 16.35 -21.94
N THR A 578 51.42 16.03 -20.65
CA THR A 578 52.62 15.56 -19.96
C THR A 578 52.76 14.05 -20.03
N LYS A 579 53.82 13.53 -20.62
CA LYS A 579 54.04 12.07 -20.83
C LYS A 579 52.88 11.39 -21.58
N ALA A 580 52.13 12.13 -22.39
CA ALA A 580 51.03 11.59 -23.18
C ALA A 580 51.56 10.78 -24.37
N MET A 581 50.89 9.70 -24.75
CA MET A 581 51.26 8.81 -25.86
C MET A 581 50.22 8.91 -26.97
N LEU A 582 50.58 9.42 -28.14
CA LEU A 582 49.74 9.63 -29.31
C LEU A 582 50.10 8.63 -30.42
N THR A 583 49.96 7.34 -30.14
CA THR A 583 50.36 6.29 -31.09
C THR A 583 49.36 6.15 -32.24
N LYS A 584 49.80 6.33 -33.49
CA LYS A 584 48.93 6.28 -34.68
C LYS A 584 47.74 7.26 -34.61
N ALA A 585 47.85 8.33 -33.84
CA ALA A 585 46.80 9.34 -33.72
C ALA A 585 46.77 10.22 -34.99
N MET A 586 45.58 10.63 -35.43
CA MET A 586 45.36 11.53 -36.57
C MET A 586 44.84 12.88 -36.05
N LEU A 587 45.57 13.95 -36.31
CA LEU A 587 45.25 15.33 -35.92
C LEU A 587 44.98 16.16 -37.18
N THR A 588 43.80 15.99 -37.77
CA THR A 588 43.43 16.67 -39.01
C THR A 588 42.82 18.05 -38.74
N LYS A 589 43.43 19.12 -39.25
CA LYS A 589 42.98 20.51 -39.00
C LYS A 589 42.86 20.86 -37.49
N ALA A 590 43.58 20.15 -36.63
CA ALA A 590 43.58 20.42 -35.19
C ALA A 590 44.35 21.71 -34.88
N MET A 591 43.89 22.49 -33.91
CA MET A 591 44.52 23.74 -33.44
C MET A 591 45.09 23.53 -32.04
N LEU A 592 46.40 23.64 -31.88
CA LEU A 592 47.14 23.51 -30.63
C LEU A 592 47.71 24.88 -30.24
N THR A 593 46.86 25.77 -29.73
CA THR A 593 47.26 27.15 -29.37
C THR A 593 47.78 27.21 -27.94
N LYS A 594 49.03 27.65 -27.73
CA LYS A 594 49.68 27.70 -26.40
C LYS A 594 49.67 26.34 -25.67
N ALA A 595 49.58 25.22 -26.41
CA ALA A 595 49.59 23.89 -25.85
C ALA A 595 51.01 23.50 -25.39
N MET A 596 51.14 22.79 -24.28
CA MET A 596 52.42 22.31 -23.74
C MET A 596 52.47 20.78 -23.84
N LEU A 597 53.41 20.25 -24.61
CA LEU A 597 53.63 18.82 -24.83
C LEU A 597 54.97 18.43 -24.19
N THR A 598 54.96 18.17 -22.88
CA THR A 598 56.17 17.84 -22.13
C THR A 598 56.37 16.33 -22.04
N LYS A 599 57.49 15.81 -22.54
CA LYS A 599 57.78 14.36 -22.59
C LYS A 599 56.70 13.54 -23.32
N ALA A 600 55.93 14.17 -24.21
CA ALA A 600 54.89 13.49 -24.99
C ALA A 600 55.52 12.63 -26.10
N MET A 601 54.94 11.47 -26.38
CA MET A 601 55.38 10.53 -27.42
C MET A 601 54.37 10.48 -28.54
N LEU A 602 54.74 10.92 -29.73
CA LEU A 602 53.92 10.97 -30.95
C LEU A 602 54.42 9.91 -31.94
N THR A 603 54.20 8.63 -31.63
CA THR A 603 54.68 7.53 -32.47
C THR A 603 53.73 7.24 -33.62
N LYS A 604 54.19 7.32 -34.88
CA LYS A 604 53.36 7.12 -36.08
C LYS A 604 52.13 8.05 -36.14
N ALA A 605 52.17 9.20 -35.45
CA ALA A 605 51.07 10.17 -35.46
C ALA A 605 51.04 10.94 -36.78
N MET A 606 49.85 11.24 -37.30
CA MET A 606 49.65 12.04 -38.51
C MET A 606 49.05 13.40 -38.13
N LEU A 607 49.74 14.49 -38.43
CA LEU A 607 49.32 15.87 -38.18
C LEU A 607 49.05 16.56 -39.51
N THR A 608 47.88 16.29 -40.11
CA THR A 608 47.52 16.83 -41.42
C THR A 608 46.81 18.18 -41.30
N LYS A 609 47.37 19.25 -41.88
CA LYS A 609 46.81 20.62 -41.78
C LYS A 609 46.63 21.10 -40.33
N ALA A 610 47.37 20.53 -39.37
CA ALA A 610 47.32 20.93 -37.97
C ALA A 610 48.02 22.28 -37.77
N MET A 611 47.48 23.14 -36.90
CA MET A 611 48.05 24.44 -36.55
C MET A 611 48.57 24.41 -35.11
N LEU A 612 49.87 24.57 -34.93
CA LEU A 612 50.57 24.62 -33.65
C LEU A 612 51.05 26.05 -33.40
N THR A 613 50.17 26.89 -32.86
CA THR A 613 50.48 28.31 -32.61
C THR A 613 50.96 28.53 -31.18
N LYS A 614 52.18 29.04 -30.98
CA LYS A 614 52.77 29.23 -29.63
C LYS A 614 52.81 27.94 -28.80
N ALA A 615 52.82 26.78 -29.44
CA ALA A 615 52.88 25.48 -28.77
C ALA A 615 54.32 25.21 -28.28
N MET A 616 54.46 24.64 -27.08
CA MET A 616 55.75 24.24 -26.49
C MET A 616 55.87 22.73 -26.48
N LEU A 617 56.86 22.17 -27.18
CA LEU A 617 57.16 20.75 -27.24
C LEU A 617 58.50 20.52 -26.52
N THR A 618 58.44 20.26 -25.22
CA THR A 618 59.64 20.09 -24.38
C THR A 618 59.93 18.61 -24.14
N LYS A 619 61.10 18.11 -24.54
CA LYS A 619 61.45 16.68 -24.44
C LYS A 619 60.45 15.74 -25.12
N ALA A 620 59.69 16.24 -26.09
CA ALA A 620 58.72 15.43 -26.84
C ALA A 620 59.43 14.53 -27.86
N MET A 621 58.96 13.29 -28.02
CA MET A 621 59.49 12.33 -29.00
C MET A 621 58.49 12.15 -30.14
N LEU A 622 58.89 12.50 -31.36
CA LEU A 622 58.12 12.35 -32.58
C LEU A 622 58.76 11.24 -33.43
N THR A 623 58.41 9.99 -33.16
CA THR A 623 58.97 8.82 -33.86
C THR A 623 58.08 8.38 -35.00
N LYS A 624 58.55 8.39 -36.25
CA LYS A 624 57.76 8.05 -37.45
C LYS A 624 56.50 8.91 -37.60
N ALA A 625 56.48 10.12 -37.03
CA ALA A 625 55.35 11.04 -37.14
C ALA A 625 55.34 11.69 -38.53
N MET A 626 54.15 11.92 -39.10
CA MET A 626 53.95 12.59 -40.38
C MET A 626 53.27 13.95 -40.15
N LEU A 627 53.95 15.04 -40.49
CA LEU A 627 53.44 16.41 -40.41
C LEU A 627 53.19 16.92 -41.84
N THR A 628 51.99 16.68 -42.37
CA THR A 628 51.64 17.06 -43.75
C THR A 628 50.84 18.35 -43.77
N LYS A 629 51.34 19.40 -44.45
CA LYS A 629 50.70 20.74 -44.49
C LYS A 629 50.44 21.34 -43.10
N ALA A 630 51.21 20.92 -42.09
CA ALA A 630 51.08 21.45 -40.73
C ALA A 630 51.70 22.85 -40.63
N MET A 631 51.10 23.75 -39.88
CA MET A 631 51.63 25.09 -39.61
C MET A 631 52.13 25.18 -38.17
N LEU A 632 53.41 25.47 -37.98
CA LEU A 632 54.05 25.68 -36.69
C LEU A 632 54.43 27.16 -36.58
N THR A 633 53.54 27.96 -35.97
CA THR A 633 53.73 29.41 -35.85
C THR A 633 54.15 29.78 -34.43
N LYS A 634 55.32 30.38 -34.22
CA LYS A 634 55.87 30.69 -32.89
C LYS A 634 55.95 29.46 -31.95
N ALA A 635 56.04 28.26 -32.51
CA ALA A 635 56.16 27.03 -31.72
C ALA A 635 57.59 26.88 -31.19
N MET A 636 57.76 26.39 -29.96
CA MET A 636 59.05 26.13 -29.34
C MET A 636 59.26 24.62 -29.20
N LEU A 637 60.32 24.09 -29.81
CA LEU A 637 60.73 22.69 -29.72
C LEU A 637 62.03 22.62 -28.92
N THR A 638 61.93 22.33 -27.63
CA THR A 638 63.08 22.32 -26.71
C THR A 638 63.43 20.88 -26.31
N LYS A 639 64.65 20.42 -26.61
CA LYS A 639 65.07 19.02 -26.35
C LYS A 639 64.14 17.96 -26.98
N ALA A 640 63.42 18.33 -28.04
CA ALA A 640 62.53 17.41 -28.75
C ALA A 640 63.34 16.45 -29.64
N MET A 641 62.93 15.19 -29.73
CA MET A 641 63.55 14.18 -30.59
C MET A 641 62.62 13.86 -31.76
N LEU A 642 63.08 14.08 -32.99
CA LEU A 642 62.38 13.75 -34.22
C LEU A 642 63.11 12.58 -34.91
N THR A 643 62.59 11.37 -34.74
CA THR A 643 63.24 10.15 -35.26
C THR A 643 62.39 9.57 -36.40
N LYS A 644 62.92 9.49 -37.63
CA LYS A 644 62.17 9.03 -38.81
C LYS A 644 60.88 9.83 -39.06
N ALA A 645 60.81 11.08 -38.60
CA ALA A 645 59.66 11.94 -38.83
C ALA A 645 59.66 12.49 -40.27
N MET A 646 58.50 12.59 -40.88
CA MET A 646 58.30 13.17 -42.21
C MET A 646 57.60 14.52 -42.07
N LEU A 647 58.22 15.58 -42.55
CA LEU A 647 57.60 16.90 -42.67
C LEU A 647 57.36 17.14 -44.16
N THR A 648 56.09 17.15 -44.57
CA THR A 648 55.71 17.30 -45.99
C THR A 648 54.90 18.58 -46.17
N LYS A 649 55.42 19.58 -46.89
CA LYS A 649 54.77 20.90 -47.07
C LYS A 649 54.43 21.58 -45.73
N ALA A 650 55.20 21.34 -44.68
CA ALA A 650 54.98 21.93 -43.37
C ALA A 650 55.55 23.36 -43.33
N MET A 651 54.78 24.32 -42.80
CA MET A 651 55.21 25.71 -42.66
C MET A 651 55.72 25.98 -41.24
N LEU A 652 56.96 26.44 -41.13
CA LEU A 652 57.62 26.82 -39.87
C LEU A 652 57.78 28.35 -39.85
N THR A 653 56.92 29.05 -39.10
CA THR A 653 56.96 30.53 -39.06
C THR A 653 57.34 31.00 -37.65
N LYS A 654 58.52 31.60 -37.50
CA LYS A 654 59.08 32.03 -36.19
C LYS A 654 59.14 30.88 -35.17
N ALA A 655 59.33 29.64 -35.62
CA ALA A 655 59.47 28.48 -34.74
C ALA A 655 60.91 28.43 -34.17
N MET A 656 61.04 28.16 -32.88
CA MET A 656 62.33 28.04 -32.19
C MET A 656 62.67 26.57 -31.93
N LEU A 657 63.84 26.13 -32.40
CA LEU A 657 64.39 24.79 -32.16
C LEU A 657 65.58 24.93 -31.21
N THR A 658 65.50 24.36 -30.01
CA THR A 658 66.57 24.49 -28.99
C THR A 658 66.96 23.11 -28.50
N LYS A 659 68.20 22.67 -28.77
CA LYS A 659 68.72 21.32 -28.42
C LYS A 659 67.84 20.18 -28.96
N ALA A 660 67.17 20.38 -30.10
CA ALA A 660 66.34 19.34 -30.73
C ALA A 660 67.23 18.35 -31.50
N MET A 661 66.95 17.05 -31.39
CA MET A 661 67.68 16.00 -32.11
C MET A 661 66.84 15.51 -33.29
N LEU A 662 67.41 15.59 -34.50
CA LEU A 662 66.83 15.10 -35.74
C LEU A 662 67.59 13.85 -36.17
N THR A 663 66.91 12.70 -36.30
CA THR A 663 67.54 11.43 -36.68
C THR A 663 66.74 10.77 -37.80
N LYS A 664 67.30 10.74 -39.03
CA LYS A 664 66.62 10.22 -40.24
C LYS A 664 65.29 10.92 -40.56
N ALA A 665 65.16 12.22 -40.29
CA ALA A 665 63.96 12.99 -40.63
C ALA A 665 64.00 13.39 -42.11
N MET A 666 62.88 13.24 -42.82
CA MET A 666 62.75 13.64 -44.23
C MET A 666 61.95 14.94 -44.32
N LEU A 667 62.56 15.96 -44.93
CA LEU A 667 61.93 17.24 -45.29
C LEU A 667 61.59 17.22 -46.78
N THR A 668 60.30 17.31 -47.11
CA THR A 668 59.73 17.42 -48.46
C THR A 668 58.57 18.41 -48.49
#